data_AF-A0AAE1JML2-F1
#
_entry.id   AF-A0AAE1JML2-F1
#
_cell.length_a   1.000
_cell.length_b   1.000
_cell.length_c   1.000
_cell.angle_alpha   90.00
_cell.angle_beta   90.00
_cell.angle_gamma   90.00
#
_symmetry.space_group_name_H-M   'P 1'
#
loop_
_entity.id
_entity.type
_entity.pdbx_description
1 polymer ?
#
loop_
_entity_poly.entity_id
_entity_poly.type
_entity_poly.pdbx_seq_one_letter_code
_entity_poly.pdbx_strand_id
1 'polypeptide(L)'
;MDFASFLTSLVTSFIIFVVLMVLFACLSAKPGNNVVYYPNRILKGMDPFEGGSKTRNPFSWIKEALSSSEQNVITMSGVDTAVYFVFLSTVLGILVFSGLILLPVLLPVAATDNGVKFNATATTSNGTFNELDKLSMGNISENSPRLWAFFAATYWVSIVTIYLLWKAYNHVSWLRSEALRTPEVRSQQFAVVVRDIPHPPQDQTRKEQVDSYFKAIYPETFYRSMIITDNKQVNKLYEELEGYKKKLERAEAIYAASKTTAKPEGTRPSNSTGFLGLMGEKVDSIEYYNEKISEIIPKLESEQKVTLREKQLNAAVVFLTNRVAASSAAQSLHAQMVDTWTVFDSPEPGQLIWTNLKIRFFEREVRQYVVYVIVALTIFFYMIPIAFISAFTTLGNLVKLLPFLKPVVKIVAVKTILEAYLPQIALIIFLALLPKFLHFLSKLEGIPTESHVVRAASGKYFYFTVLNVFIGVTIGGTLFSTFKTIEKDPNNIVEMLASNLPDNATFFLTFVALKFFVGYGLELSRIVPLIIYHLKRKFLCKTEAELKAAWFPGDLGYGTRVPADMLIVTIVLCYSVIAPLIIPFGVMYFGLGWLILRNQALKVYVPAYESYGRMWPHIHNRVLASLILYQLTMLGYFGVHKFLYTPFLIPLPLLSLLFGFVCAKKFYPAFQKPALEVAANHLKEAPNMELIFRSFIPPCLNSDKVDEDQFEDALSHVSRSVSFA
;
A
#
# COMPACT_ATOMS: atom_id res chain seq x y z
N MET A 1 -0.55 1.58 -32.59
CA MET A 1 0.42 0.47 -32.69
C MET A 1 0.01 -0.52 -33.76
N ASP A 2 0.81 -0.69 -34.82
CA ASP A 2 0.62 -1.81 -35.76
C ASP A 2 0.74 -3.16 -35.04
N PHE A 3 0.05 -4.21 -35.50
CA PHE A 3 0.09 -5.55 -34.90
C PHE A 3 1.53 -6.08 -34.69
N ALA A 4 2.41 -5.82 -35.65
CA ALA A 4 3.83 -6.18 -35.56
C ALA A 4 4.53 -5.49 -34.37
N SER A 5 4.22 -4.21 -34.12
CA SER A 5 4.77 -3.48 -32.97
C SER A 5 4.22 -4.00 -31.64
N PHE A 6 2.92 -4.36 -31.59
CA PHE A 6 2.30 -5.00 -30.43
C PHE A 6 2.96 -6.36 -30.12
N LEU A 7 3.08 -7.23 -31.12
CA LEU A 7 3.70 -8.55 -30.98
C LEU A 7 5.17 -8.44 -30.56
N THR A 8 5.92 -7.49 -31.15
CA THR A 8 7.31 -7.23 -30.75
C THR A 8 7.40 -6.80 -29.29
N SER A 9 6.54 -5.88 -28.84
CA SER A 9 6.46 -5.44 -27.44
C SER A 9 6.11 -6.60 -26.49
N LEU A 10 5.19 -7.48 -26.89
CA LEU A 10 4.79 -8.65 -26.12
C LEU A 10 5.94 -9.66 -25.99
N VAL A 11 6.57 -10.02 -27.10
CA VAL A 11 7.68 -10.99 -27.14
C VAL A 11 8.87 -10.46 -26.35
N THR A 12 9.24 -9.19 -26.54
CA THR A 12 10.33 -8.57 -25.77
C THR A 12 10.02 -8.55 -24.27
N SER A 13 8.79 -8.21 -23.87
CA SER A 13 8.38 -8.24 -22.46
C SER A 13 8.43 -9.66 -21.88
N PHE A 14 8.00 -10.68 -22.63
CA PHE A 14 8.09 -12.08 -22.23
C PHE A 14 9.55 -12.54 -22.06
N ILE A 15 10.43 -12.20 -23.00
CA ILE A 15 11.86 -12.52 -22.91
C ILE A 15 12.46 -11.89 -21.66
N ILE A 16 12.17 -10.61 -21.38
CA ILE A 16 12.62 -9.93 -20.17
C ILE A 16 12.12 -10.66 -18.92
N PHE A 17 10.86 -11.08 -18.89
CA PHE A 17 10.31 -11.85 -17.76
C PHE A 17 11.03 -13.18 -17.54
N VAL A 18 11.30 -13.94 -18.62
CA VAL A 18 12.07 -15.20 -18.54
C VAL A 18 13.48 -14.95 -18.01
N VAL A 19 14.17 -13.92 -18.50
CA VAL A 19 15.49 -13.53 -18.01
C VAL A 19 15.44 -13.20 -16.51
N LEU A 20 14.46 -12.41 -16.08
CA LEU A 20 14.27 -12.06 -14.65
C LEU A 20 13.97 -13.29 -13.78
N MET A 21 13.19 -14.26 -14.28
CA MET A 21 12.93 -15.53 -13.60
C MET A 21 14.19 -16.39 -13.47
N VAL A 22 15.01 -16.48 -14.52
CA VAL A 22 16.29 -17.21 -14.49
C VAL A 22 17.25 -16.52 -13.52
N LEU A 23 17.35 -15.19 -13.56
CA LEU A 23 18.15 -14.42 -12.61
C LEU A 23 17.68 -14.67 -11.17
N PHE A 24 16.37 -14.65 -10.91
CA PHE A 24 15.81 -15.00 -9.60
C PHE A 24 16.24 -16.40 -9.15
N ALA A 25 16.09 -17.42 -10.00
CA ALA A 25 16.46 -18.79 -9.66
C ALA A 25 17.96 -18.92 -9.34
N CYS A 26 18.83 -18.28 -10.12
CA CYS A 26 20.27 -18.28 -9.88
C CYS A 26 20.67 -17.48 -8.63
N LEU A 27 20.03 -16.34 -8.36
CA LEU A 27 20.37 -15.45 -7.25
C LEU A 27 19.82 -15.95 -5.92
N SER A 28 18.62 -16.53 -5.90
CA SER A 28 17.99 -17.08 -4.70
C SER A 28 18.64 -18.40 -4.24
N ALA A 29 19.31 -19.13 -5.13
CA ALA A 29 20.06 -20.32 -4.78
C ALA A 29 21.38 -20.03 -4.03
N LYS A 30 21.90 -18.79 -4.09
CA LYS A 30 23.15 -18.42 -3.43
C LYS A 30 22.92 -18.17 -1.94
N PRO A 31 23.67 -18.83 -1.03
CA PRO A 31 23.45 -18.73 0.42
C PRO A 31 23.65 -17.30 0.95
N GLY A 32 24.57 -16.53 0.35
CA GLY A 32 24.82 -15.14 0.72
C GLY A 32 23.65 -14.17 0.44
N ASN A 33 22.65 -14.62 -0.32
CA ASN A 33 21.45 -13.84 -0.66
C ASN A 33 20.20 -14.32 0.10
N ASN A 34 20.31 -15.34 0.96
CA ASN A 34 19.17 -15.86 1.72
C ASN A 34 18.46 -14.76 2.51
N VAL A 35 19.24 -13.81 3.01
CA VAL A 35 18.76 -12.68 3.80
C VAL A 35 17.87 -11.71 2.99
N VAL A 36 17.96 -11.71 1.66
CA VAL A 36 17.13 -10.87 0.78
C VAL A 36 15.88 -11.62 0.29
N TYR A 37 15.98 -12.94 0.11
CA TYR A 37 14.91 -13.78 -0.45
C TYR A 37 14.09 -14.56 0.58
N TYR A 38 14.58 -14.74 1.80
CA TYR A 38 13.90 -15.41 2.91
C TYR A 38 13.90 -14.62 4.24
N PRO A 39 13.86 -13.26 4.26
CA PRO A 39 13.96 -12.49 5.50
C PRO A 39 12.80 -12.74 6.47
N ASN A 40 11.57 -12.97 6.01
CA ASN A 40 10.43 -13.23 6.90
C ASN A 40 10.64 -14.53 7.70
N ARG A 41 11.17 -15.57 7.05
CA ARG A 41 11.48 -16.85 7.72
C ARG A 41 12.57 -16.68 8.77
N ILE A 42 13.65 -15.99 8.40
CA ILE A 42 14.78 -15.73 9.28
C ILE A 42 14.33 -14.92 10.51
N LEU A 43 13.50 -13.90 10.33
CA LEU A 43 12.97 -13.09 11.43
C LEU A 43 12.06 -13.86 12.38
N LYS A 44 11.40 -14.92 11.88
CA LYS A 44 10.59 -15.83 12.70
C LYS A 44 11.38 -16.98 13.32
N GLY A 45 12.71 -17.00 13.16
CA GLY A 45 13.58 -18.06 13.67
C GLY A 45 13.50 -19.38 12.91
N MET A 46 12.84 -19.40 11.74
CA MET A 46 12.76 -20.58 10.88
C MET A 46 13.96 -20.65 9.94
N ASP A 47 14.30 -21.87 9.54
CA ASP A 47 15.30 -22.07 8.50
C ASP A 47 14.80 -21.49 7.16
N PRO A 48 15.67 -20.84 6.35
CA PRO A 48 15.28 -20.32 5.04
C PRO A 48 14.60 -21.37 4.14
N PHE A 49 14.99 -22.65 4.30
CA PHE A 49 14.53 -23.79 3.52
C PHE A 49 13.51 -24.67 4.27
N GLU A 50 13.06 -24.29 5.47
CA GLU A 50 12.10 -25.11 6.22
C GLU A 50 10.79 -25.30 5.42
N GLY A 51 10.40 -26.57 5.19
CA GLY A 51 9.27 -26.95 4.34
C GLY A 51 9.55 -27.04 2.82
N GLY A 52 10.78 -26.77 2.37
CA GLY A 52 11.18 -26.88 0.96
C GLY A 52 12.53 -27.59 0.76
N SER A 53 12.66 -28.40 -0.28
CA SER A 53 13.96 -29.02 -0.60
C SER A 53 14.84 -28.04 -1.38
N LYS A 54 16.15 -28.03 -1.07
CA LYS A 54 17.22 -27.33 -1.80
C LYS A 54 17.40 -27.98 -3.18
N THR A 55 16.38 -27.87 -4.02
CA THR A 55 16.35 -28.46 -5.34
C THR A 55 17.03 -27.52 -6.34
N ARG A 56 17.74 -28.09 -7.31
CA ARG A 56 18.27 -27.35 -8.46
C ARG A 56 17.17 -26.86 -9.42
N ASN A 57 15.90 -27.17 -9.13
CA ASN A 57 14.78 -26.87 -10.00
C ASN A 57 14.36 -25.41 -9.86
N PRO A 58 14.41 -24.60 -10.94
CA PRO A 58 14.06 -23.17 -10.90
C PRO A 58 12.56 -22.91 -10.66
N PHE A 59 11.72 -23.94 -10.70
CA PHE A 59 10.27 -23.86 -10.53
C PHE A 59 9.76 -24.46 -9.21
N SER A 60 10.65 -24.87 -8.30
CA SER A 60 10.26 -25.45 -7.01
C SER A 60 9.39 -24.51 -6.16
N TRP A 61 9.68 -23.21 -6.20
CA TRP A 61 8.92 -22.17 -5.52
C TRP A 61 7.47 -22.05 -6.01
N ILE A 62 7.18 -22.43 -7.26
CA ILE A 62 5.81 -22.43 -7.80
C ILE A 62 4.98 -23.50 -7.12
N LYS A 63 5.53 -24.71 -7.00
CA LYS A 63 4.86 -25.83 -6.32
C LYS A 63 4.58 -25.49 -4.87
N GLU A 64 5.55 -24.90 -4.19
CA GLU A 64 5.43 -24.48 -2.78
C GLU A 64 4.36 -23.40 -2.58
N ALA A 65 4.34 -22.39 -3.46
CA ALA A 65 3.32 -21.33 -3.41
C ALA A 65 1.91 -21.89 -3.67
N LEU A 66 1.76 -22.82 -4.62
CA LEU A 66 0.48 -23.48 -4.91
C LEU A 66 0.02 -24.42 -3.80
N SER A 67 0.93 -25.18 -3.20
CA SER A 67 0.61 -26.13 -2.13
C SER A 67 0.31 -25.45 -0.79
N SER A 68 0.75 -24.20 -0.61
CA SER A 68 0.47 -23.47 0.63
C SER A 68 -1.05 -23.30 0.84
N SER A 69 -1.51 -23.46 2.07
CA SER A 69 -2.90 -23.20 2.45
C SER A 69 -3.12 -21.72 2.77
N GLU A 70 -4.38 -21.28 2.85
CA GLU A 70 -4.71 -19.93 3.31
C GLU A 70 -4.28 -19.71 4.77
N GLN A 71 -4.41 -20.75 5.61
CA GLN A 71 -3.94 -20.75 7.00
C GLN A 71 -2.43 -20.49 7.10
N ASN A 72 -1.62 -21.12 6.25
CA ASN A 72 -0.18 -20.88 6.20
C ASN A 72 0.17 -19.43 5.84
N VAL A 73 -0.66 -18.78 5.00
CA VAL A 73 -0.46 -17.37 4.68
C VAL A 73 -0.80 -16.49 5.88
N ILE A 74 -1.88 -16.80 6.59
CA ILE A 74 -2.31 -16.05 7.78
C ILE A 74 -1.25 -16.15 8.88
N THR A 75 -0.72 -17.33 9.15
CA THR A 75 0.33 -17.51 10.16
C THR A 75 1.64 -16.84 9.76
N MET A 76 2.00 -16.85 8.48
CA MET A 76 3.26 -16.25 7.99
C MET A 76 3.21 -14.73 7.83
N SER A 77 2.12 -14.19 7.28
CA SER A 77 2.05 -12.80 6.81
C SER A 77 0.86 -12.01 7.37
N GLY A 78 0.01 -12.63 8.18
CA GLY A 78 -1.16 -11.99 8.77
C GLY A 78 -2.43 -12.04 7.91
N VAL A 79 -3.52 -11.55 8.49
CA VAL A 79 -4.88 -11.64 7.92
C VAL A 79 -5.07 -10.62 6.82
N ASP A 80 -4.52 -9.41 6.97
CA ASP A 80 -4.55 -8.37 5.93
C ASP A 80 -3.98 -8.88 4.59
N THR A 81 -2.91 -9.70 4.64
CA THR A 81 -2.34 -10.29 3.44
C THR A 81 -3.23 -11.38 2.85
N ALA A 82 -3.84 -12.22 3.68
CA ALA A 82 -4.82 -13.22 3.23
C ALA A 82 -6.02 -12.56 2.53
N VAL A 83 -6.57 -11.48 3.11
CA VAL A 83 -7.66 -10.70 2.52
C VAL A 83 -7.27 -10.10 1.17
N TYR A 84 -6.04 -9.64 1.02
CA TYR A 84 -5.54 -9.17 -0.27
C TYR A 84 -5.42 -10.31 -1.31
N PHE A 85 -5.06 -11.54 -0.89
CA PHE A 85 -5.13 -12.70 -1.80
C PHE A 85 -6.55 -13.10 -2.17
N VAL A 86 -7.50 -12.97 -1.24
CA VAL A 86 -8.93 -13.15 -1.55
C VAL A 86 -9.37 -12.12 -2.60
N PHE A 87 -8.90 -10.88 -2.53
CA PHE A 87 -9.13 -9.89 -3.58
C PHE A 87 -8.58 -10.36 -4.94
N LEU A 88 -7.31 -10.76 -5.02
CA LEU A 88 -6.70 -11.20 -6.27
C LEU A 88 -7.42 -12.43 -6.85
N SER A 89 -7.76 -13.42 -6.02
CA SER A 89 -8.45 -14.63 -6.46
C SER A 89 -9.90 -14.35 -6.87
N THR A 90 -10.58 -13.41 -6.22
CA THR A 90 -11.94 -12.99 -6.60
C THR A 90 -11.93 -12.34 -7.97
N VAL A 91 -11.01 -11.41 -8.22
CA VAL A 91 -10.88 -10.78 -9.55
C VAL A 91 -10.47 -11.80 -10.61
N LEU A 92 -9.49 -12.66 -10.31
CA LEU A 92 -9.12 -13.76 -11.21
C LEU A 92 -10.34 -14.61 -11.57
N GLY A 93 -11.17 -14.97 -10.57
CA GLY A 93 -12.42 -15.68 -10.78
C GLY A 93 -13.36 -14.92 -11.73
N ILE A 94 -13.59 -13.62 -11.49
CA ILE A 94 -14.44 -12.77 -12.35
C ILE A 94 -13.98 -12.83 -13.80
N LEU A 95 -12.67 -12.71 -14.04
CA LEU A 95 -12.09 -12.73 -15.38
C LEU A 95 -12.13 -14.11 -16.03
N VAL A 96 -11.90 -15.18 -15.28
CA VAL A 96 -11.98 -16.56 -15.81
C VAL A 96 -13.41 -16.90 -16.20
N PHE A 97 -14.39 -16.67 -15.32
CA PHE A 97 -15.81 -16.95 -15.62
C PHE A 97 -16.35 -16.07 -16.75
N SER A 98 -15.87 -14.82 -16.86
CA SER A 98 -16.20 -13.96 -17.99
C SER A 98 -15.54 -14.45 -19.27
N GLY A 99 -14.23 -14.75 -19.25
CA GLY A 99 -13.46 -15.17 -20.42
C GLY A 99 -13.93 -16.48 -21.05
N LEU A 100 -14.38 -17.44 -20.24
CA LEU A 100 -14.92 -18.72 -20.73
C LEU A 100 -16.15 -18.55 -21.63
N ILE A 101 -16.94 -17.50 -21.44
CA ILE A 101 -18.15 -17.24 -22.23
C ILE A 101 -17.91 -16.14 -23.25
N LEU A 102 -17.24 -15.05 -22.87
CA LEU A 102 -17.04 -13.90 -23.75
C LEU A 102 -16.11 -14.24 -24.92
N LEU A 103 -15.03 -14.98 -24.72
CA LEU A 103 -14.09 -15.25 -25.81
C LEU A 103 -14.70 -16.11 -26.93
N PRO A 104 -15.36 -17.26 -26.64
CA PRO A 104 -15.93 -18.09 -27.70
C PRO A 104 -17.14 -17.46 -28.39
N VAL A 105 -17.86 -16.56 -27.72
CA VAL A 105 -19.06 -15.90 -28.27
C VAL A 105 -18.70 -14.61 -29.00
N LEU A 106 -17.96 -13.69 -28.36
CA LEU A 106 -17.73 -12.35 -28.90
C LEU A 106 -16.69 -12.32 -30.02
N LEU A 107 -15.64 -13.15 -29.95
CA LEU A 107 -14.59 -13.12 -30.99
C LEU A 107 -15.11 -13.56 -32.37
N PRO A 108 -15.87 -14.67 -32.52
CA PRO A 108 -16.43 -15.03 -33.82
C PRO A 108 -17.48 -14.03 -34.31
N VAL A 109 -18.30 -13.48 -33.41
CA VAL A 109 -19.32 -12.48 -33.76
C VAL A 109 -18.70 -11.19 -34.28
N ALA A 110 -17.62 -10.73 -33.64
CA ALA A 110 -16.84 -9.58 -34.10
C ALA A 110 -16.11 -9.88 -35.43
N ALA A 111 -15.43 -11.02 -35.52
CA ALA A 111 -14.59 -11.37 -36.67
C ALA A 111 -15.38 -11.56 -37.97
N THR A 112 -16.62 -12.03 -37.87
CA THR A 112 -17.48 -12.29 -39.03
C THR A 112 -18.13 -11.02 -39.57
N ASP A 113 -17.97 -9.86 -38.94
CA ASP A 113 -18.57 -8.60 -39.39
C ASP A 113 -17.62 -7.83 -40.32
N ASN A 114 -18.19 -7.04 -41.22
CA ASN A 114 -17.45 -6.30 -42.23
C ASN A 114 -17.48 -4.77 -41.98
N GLY A 115 -17.85 -4.30 -40.78
CA GLY A 115 -18.00 -2.87 -40.49
C GLY A 115 -16.74 -2.05 -40.75
N VAL A 116 -15.54 -2.60 -40.48
CA VAL A 116 -14.25 -1.95 -40.77
C VAL A 116 -14.05 -1.60 -42.25
N LYS A 117 -14.74 -2.28 -43.19
CA LYS A 117 -14.61 -1.99 -44.63
C LYS A 117 -15.28 -0.68 -45.07
N PHE A 118 -16.19 -0.10 -44.28
CA PHE A 118 -16.89 1.15 -44.62
C PHE A 118 -16.16 2.44 -44.18
N ASN A 119 -15.27 2.37 -43.19
CA ASN A 119 -14.54 3.54 -42.63
C ASN A 119 -13.09 3.69 -43.16
N ALA A 120 -12.71 2.94 -44.19
CA ALA A 120 -11.37 2.99 -44.79
C ALA A 120 -11.06 4.32 -45.52
N THR A 121 -12.03 5.24 -45.65
CA THR A 121 -11.83 6.57 -46.24
C THR A 121 -11.50 7.66 -45.23
N ALA A 122 -11.57 7.40 -43.92
CA ALA A 122 -11.44 8.42 -42.87
C ALA A 122 -10.34 8.15 -41.82
N THR A 123 -9.39 7.24 -42.09
CA THR A 123 -8.23 7.01 -41.21
C THR A 123 -6.92 7.29 -41.94
N THR A 124 -6.06 8.10 -41.33
CA THR A 124 -4.76 8.55 -41.87
C THR A 124 -3.66 7.48 -41.81
N SER A 125 -3.97 6.26 -41.39
CA SER A 125 -3.03 5.13 -41.36
C SER A 125 -3.37 4.11 -42.44
N ASN A 126 -2.75 4.25 -43.62
CA ASN A 126 -2.63 3.17 -44.58
C ASN A 126 -1.72 2.07 -44.00
N GLY A 127 -2.30 1.03 -43.39
CA GLY A 127 -1.60 -0.22 -43.06
C GLY A 127 -1.96 -0.86 -41.71
N THR A 128 -2.02 -2.20 -41.70
CA THR A 128 -1.79 -3.15 -40.57
C THR A 128 -2.58 -3.10 -39.25
N PHE A 129 -3.41 -2.10 -38.95
CA PHE A 129 -4.29 -2.12 -37.76
C PHE A 129 -5.53 -3.02 -37.91
N ASN A 130 -5.86 -3.39 -39.15
CA ASN A 130 -7.09 -4.09 -39.51
C ASN A 130 -7.31 -5.48 -38.88
N GLU A 131 -6.34 -6.12 -38.23
CA GLU A 131 -6.53 -7.51 -37.74
C GLU A 131 -7.02 -7.63 -36.30
N LEU A 132 -6.52 -6.80 -35.37
CA LEU A 132 -7.01 -6.80 -33.98
C LEU A 132 -8.33 -6.06 -33.85
N ASP A 133 -8.51 -4.98 -34.60
CA ASP A 133 -9.74 -4.18 -34.56
C ASP A 133 -10.95 -4.96 -35.10
N LYS A 134 -10.72 -5.91 -36.02
CA LYS A 134 -11.73 -6.89 -36.48
C LYS A 134 -12.30 -7.77 -35.36
N LEU A 135 -11.52 -8.01 -34.30
CA LEU A 135 -11.92 -8.83 -33.15
C LEU A 135 -12.57 -8.02 -32.03
N SER A 136 -12.69 -6.70 -32.23
CA SER A 136 -13.30 -5.78 -31.28
C SER A 136 -14.74 -5.46 -31.66
N MET A 137 -15.50 -4.95 -30.70
CA MET A 137 -16.83 -4.40 -30.93
C MET A 137 -16.82 -3.21 -31.90
N GLY A 138 -15.66 -2.56 -32.10
CA GLY A 138 -15.46 -1.49 -33.08
C GLY A 138 -15.63 -1.92 -34.54
N ASN A 139 -15.57 -3.23 -34.85
CA ASN A 139 -15.81 -3.74 -36.20
C ASN A 139 -17.30 -3.94 -36.55
N ILE A 140 -18.20 -3.77 -35.57
CA ILE A 140 -19.63 -4.04 -35.77
C ILE A 140 -20.30 -2.81 -36.38
N SER A 141 -21.14 -3.02 -37.38
CA SER A 141 -21.88 -1.92 -38.01
C SER A 141 -22.97 -1.36 -37.08
N GLU A 142 -23.29 -0.07 -37.25
CA GLU A 142 -24.41 0.58 -36.55
C GLU A 142 -25.71 -0.24 -36.70
N ASN A 143 -26.48 -0.36 -35.61
CA ASN A 143 -27.76 -1.09 -35.56
C ASN A 143 -27.72 -2.58 -36.02
N SER A 144 -26.55 -3.23 -35.97
CA SER A 144 -26.42 -4.65 -36.30
C SER A 144 -27.10 -5.56 -35.26
N PRO A 145 -27.78 -6.65 -35.67
CA PRO A 145 -28.34 -7.63 -34.73
C PRO A 145 -27.26 -8.31 -33.88
N ARG A 146 -25.99 -8.23 -34.28
CA ARG A 146 -24.83 -8.79 -33.57
C ARG A 146 -24.53 -8.09 -32.25
N LEU A 147 -25.00 -6.85 -32.08
CA LEU A 147 -24.89 -6.09 -30.83
C LEU A 147 -25.59 -6.79 -29.66
N TRP A 148 -26.57 -7.67 -29.92
CA TRP A 148 -27.23 -8.48 -28.88
C TRP A 148 -26.26 -9.39 -28.12
N ALA A 149 -25.22 -9.92 -28.78
CA ALA A 149 -24.22 -10.76 -28.12
C ALA A 149 -23.41 -9.95 -27.09
N PHE A 150 -23.00 -8.73 -27.45
CA PHE A 150 -22.29 -7.80 -26.57
C PHE A 150 -23.18 -7.26 -25.45
N PHE A 151 -24.45 -7.04 -25.76
CA PHE A 151 -25.46 -6.63 -24.79
C PHE A 151 -25.64 -7.72 -23.72
N ALA A 152 -25.87 -8.98 -24.12
CA ALA A 152 -25.97 -10.11 -23.21
C ALA A 152 -24.68 -10.33 -22.40
N ALA A 153 -23.51 -10.17 -23.03
CA ALA A 153 -22.22 -10.23 -22.34
C ALA A 153 -22.08 -9.17 -21.24
N THR A 154 -22.67 -7.98 -21.43
CA THR A 154 -22.65 -6.90 -20.43
C THR A 154 -23.40 -7.27 -19.15
N TYR A 155 -24.53 -7.94 -19.29
CA TYR A 155 -25.25 -8.52 -18.14
C TYR A 155 -24.46 -9.64 -17.50
N TRP A 156 -23.87 -10.54 -18.31
CA TRP A 156 -23.10 -11.67 -17.80
C TRP A 156 -21.95 -11.21 -16.90
N VAL A 157 -21.10 -10.30 -17.38
CA VAL A 157 -19.98 -9.76 -16.60
C VAL A 157 -20.47 -9.08 -15.31
N SER A 158 -21.57 -8.32 -15.39
CA SER A 158 -22.15 -7.66 -14.22
C SER A 158 -22.65 -8.65 -13.17
N ILE A 159 -23.38 -9.69 -13.58
CA ILE A 159 -23.93 -10.73 -12.69
C ILE A 159 -22.80 -11.52 -12.03
N VAL A 160 -21.82 -11.98 -12.81
CA VAL A 160 -20.65 -12.72 -12.31
C VAL A 160 -19.88 -11.89 -11.29
N THR A 161 -19.66 -10.60 -11.58
CA THR A 161 -18.96 -9.68 -10.67
C THR A 161 -19.70 -9.52 -9.36
N ILE A 162 -21.01 -9.26 -9.40
CA ILE A 162 -21.85 -9.11 -8.20
C ILE A 162 -21.86 -10.40 -7.37
N TYR A 163 -22.05 -11.55 -8.00
CA TYR A 163 -22.08 -12.85 -7.34
C TYR A 163 -20.75 -13.18 -6.63
N LEU A 164 -19.62 -13.02 -7.33
CA LEU A 164 -18.31 -13.32 -6.75
C LEU A 164 -17.90 -12.31 -5.68
N LEU A 165 -18.24 -11.03 -5.85
CA LEU A 165 -18.03 -10.03 -4.81
C LEU A 165 -18.84 -10.35 -3.55
N TRP A 166 -20.08 -10.81 -3.69
CA TRP A 166 -20.90 -11.25 -2.56
C TRP A 166 -20.27 -12.45 -1.85
N LYS A 167 -19.87 -13.48 -2.59
CA LYS A 167 -19.19 -14.67 -2.04
C LYS A 167 -17.91 -14.29 -1.29
N ALA A 168 -17.08 -13.44 -1.90
CA ALA A 168 -15.83 -12.99 -1.32
C ALA A 168 -16.05 -12.14 -0.06
N TYR A 169 -17.08 -11.29 -0.03
CA TYR A 169 -17.39 -10.49 1.17
C TYR A 169 -17.76 -11.40 2.35
N ASN A 170 -18.60 -12.42 2.12
CA ASN A 170 -18.93 -13.40 3.16
C ASN A 170 -17.67 -14.14 3.65
N HIS A 171 -16.79 -14.58 2.72
CA HIS A 171 -15.54 -15.27 3.07
C HIS A 171 -14.60 -14.38 3.90
N VAL A 172 -14.38 -13.13 3.49
CA VAL A 172 -13.52 -12.20 4.23
C VAL A 172 -14.12 -11.82 5.59
N SER A 173 -15.44 -11.69 5.67
CA SER A 173 -16.12 -11.48 6.95
C SER A 173 -15.90 -12.66 7.89
N TRP A 174 -15.96 -13.89 7.38
CA TRP A 174 -15.67 -15.10 8.15
C TRP A 174 -14.20 -15.16 8.59
N LEU A 175 -13.25 -14.91 7.68
CA LEU A 175 -11.81 -14.86 8.01
C LEU A 175 -11.50 -13.86 9.13
N ARG A 176 -12.11 -12.67 9.06
CA ARG A 176 -11.97 -11.64 10.09
C ARG A 176 -12.50 -12.12 11.44
N SER A 177 -13.69 -12.72 11.47
CA SER A 177 -14.28 -13.25 12.70
C SER A 177 -13.42 -14.35 13.32
N GLU A 178 -12.91 -15.27 12.50
CA GLU A 178 -12.03 -16.36 12.96
C GLU A 178 -10.71 -15.82 13.51
N ALA A 179 -10.10 -14.86 12.82
CA ALA A 179 -8.87 -14.22 13.29
C ALA A 179 -9.04 -13.48 14.62
N LEU A 180 -10.18 -12.82 14.82
CA LEU A 180 -10.49 -12.14 16.08
C LEU A 180 -10.85 -13.12 17.21
N ARG A 181 -11.27 -14.35 16.88
CA ARG A 181 -11.55 -15.42 17.85
C ARG A 181 -10.29 -16.09 18.41
N THR A 182 -9.14 -15.89 17.76
CA THR A 182 -7.86 -16.46 18.19
C THR A 182 -7.65 -16.26 19.70
N PRO A 183 -7.32 -17.32 20.48
CA PRO A 183 -7.28 -17.29 21.94
C PRO A 183 -6.03 -16.58 22.51
N GLU A 184 -5.21 -15.97 21.66
CA GLU A 184 -4.01 -15.22 22.01
C GLU A 184 -4.36 -13.88 22.66
N VAL A 185 -3.61 -13.53 23.71
CA VAL A 185 -3.72 -12.23 24.37
C VAL A 185 -3.06 -11.17 23.49
N ARG A 186 -3.84 -10.21 23.00
CA ARG A 186 -3.34 -9.05 22.24
C ARG A 186 -3.64 -7.77 22.99
N SER A 187 -2.64 -6.90 23.17
CA SER A 187 -2.74 -5.66 23.97
C SER A 187 -3.88 -4.74 23.50
N GLN A 188 -4.11 -4.65 22.20
CA GLN A 188 -5.18 -3.88 21.58
C GLN A 188 -6.61 -4.30 21.99
N GLN A 189 -6.83 -5.55 22.42
CA GLN A 189 -8.17 -6.04 22.81
C GLN A 189 -8.63 -5.54 24.19
N PHE A 190 -7.70 -5.02 25.00
CA PHE A 190 -7.94 -4.55 26.36
C PHE A 190 -7.83 -3.03 26.50
N ALA A 191 -7.50 -2.34 25.40
CA ALA A 191 -7.25 -0.92 25.38
C ALA A 191 -8.30 -0.21 24.51
N VAL A 192 -8.75 0.96 24.97
CA VAL A 192 -9.57 1.89 24.19
C VAL A 192 -8.88 3.25 24.13
N VAL A 193 -8.97 3.90 22.98
CA VAL A 193 -8.41 5.24 22.80
C VAL A 193 -9.52 6.25 22.94
N VAL A 194 -9.29 7.21 23.83
CA VAL A 194 -10.20 8.30 24.16
C VAL A 194 -9.60 9.60 23.62
N ARG A 195 -10.39 10.36 22.87
CA ARG A 195 -10.05 11.70 22.37
C ARG A 195 -11.10 12.70 22.82
N ASP A 196 -10.80 13.98 22.57
CA ASP A 196 -11.71 15.09 22.83
C ASP A 196 -12.14 15.15 24.32
N ILE A 197 -11.17 14.92 25.22
CA ILE A 197 -11.37 15.02 26.67
C ILE A 197 -11.61 16.50 27.04
N PRO A 198 -12.67 16.82 27.82
CA PRO A 198 -12.94 18.19 28.26
C PRO A 198 -11.83 18.69 29.20
N HIS A 199 -11.75 20.01 29.37
CA HIS A 199 -10.79 20.58 30.31
C HIS A 199 -11.05 20.09 31.74
N PRO A 200 -9.99 19.78 32.51
CA PRO A 200 -10.16 19.31 33.88
C PRO A 200 -10.75 20.42 34.77
N PRO A 201 -11.57 20.07 35.77
CA PRO A 201 -11.92 20.98 36.86
C PRO A 201 -10.66 21.50 37.56
N GLN A 202 -10.72 22.69 38.17
CA GLN A 202 -9.54 23.36 38.79
C GLN A 202 -8.84 22.50 39.86
N ASP A 203 -9.56 21.60 40.51
CA ASP A 203 -9.07 20.80 41.64
C ASP A 203 -8.54 19.41 41.27
N GLN A 204 -8.59 19.01 39.99
CA GLN A 204 -8.23 17.65 39.56
C GLN A 204 -7.21 17.64 38.43
N THR A 205 -6.29 16.68 38.49
CA THR A 205 -5.43 16.38 37.35
C THR A 205 -6.24 15.70 36.24
N ARG A 206 -5.81 15.84 34.99
CA ARG A 206 -6.48 15.17 33.86
C ARG A 206 -6.51 13.64 34.02
N LYS A 207 -5.48 13.06 34.62
CA LYS A 207 -5.44 11.63 34.93
C LYS A 207 -6.55 11.24 35.92
N GLU A 208 -6.70 11.99 37.00
CA GLU A 208 -7.75 11.75 38.00
C GLU A 208 -9.15 11.94 37.40
N GLN A 209 -9.32 12.93 36.50
CA GLN A 209 -10.58 13.13 35.77
C GLN A 209 -10.93 11.91 34.91
N VAL A 210 -9.98 11.37 34.14
CA VAL A 210 -10.21 10.19 33.30
C VAL A 210 -10.44 8.95 34.18
N ASP A 211 -9.62 8.74 35.21
CA ASP A 211 -9.74 7.60 36.11
C ASP A 211 -11.09 7.62 36.85
N SER A 212 -11.52 8.77 37.37
CA SER A 212 -12.82 8.90 38.06
C SER A 212 -13.99 8.70 37.10
N TYR A 213 -13.93 9.25 35.89
CA TYR A 213 -14.96 9.08 34.87
C TYR A 213 -15.14 7.62 34.48
N PHE A 214 -14.06 6.91 34.14
CA PHE A 214 -14.14 5.51 33.74
C PHE A 214 -14.42 4.58 34.91
N LYS A 215 -14.00 4.90 36.15
CA LYS A 215 -14.43 4.14 37.34
C LYS A 215 -15.93 4.28 37.62
N ALA A 216 -16.51 5.45 37.36
CA ALA A 216 -17.95 5.65 37.56
C ALA A 216 -18.78 4.82 36.56
N ILE A 217 -18.31 4.70 35.31
CA ILE A 217 -19.02 3.97 34.24
C ILE A 217 -18.68 2.46 34.24
N TYR A 218 -17.43 2.10 34.56
CA TYR A 218 -16.88 0.75 34.49
C TYR A 218 -16.16 0.35 35.80
N PRO A 219 -16.86 0.31 36.95
CA PRO A 219 -16.23 0.23 38.28
C PRO A 219 -15.32 -0.99 38.52
N GLU A 220 -15.71 -2.17 38.04
CA GLU A 220 -14.94 -3.42 38.28
C GLU A 220 -14.00 -3.79 37.13
N THR A 221 -14.19 -3.21 35.96
CA THR A 221 -13.41 -3.55 34.77
C THR A 221 -12.33 -2.53 34.45
N PHE A 222 -12.40 -1.33 35.02
CA PHE A 222 -11.38 -0.31 34.87
C PHE A 222 -10.07 -0.71 35.56
N TYR A 223 -8.98 -0.74 34.80
CA TYR A 223 -7.64 -0.99 35.33
C TYR A 223 -6.87 0.32 35.57
N ARG A 224 -6.55 1.04 34.49
CA ARG A 224 -5.70 2.23 34.52
C ARG A 224 -5.90 3.08 33.27
N SER A 225 -5.66 4.39 33.37
CA SER A 225 -5.51 5.27 32.21
C SER A 225 -4.06 5.71 31.99
N MET A 226 -3.72 5.93 30.72
CA MET A 226 -2.50 6.56 30.26
C MET A 226 -2.85 7.85 29.51
N ILE A 227 -2.49 9.00 30.09
CA ILE A 227 -2.67 10.28 29.41
C ILE A 227 -1.64 10.42 28.30
N ILE A 228 -2.08 10.84 27.13
CA ILE A 228 -1.20 11.08 25.99
C ILE A 228 -0.53 12.44 26.18
N THR A 229 0.78 12.50 25.95
CA THR A 229 1.59 13.71 26.11
C THR A 229 2.21 14.15 24.79
N ASP A 230 2.52 15.44 24.65
CA ASP A 230 3.23 15.96 23.48
C ASP A 230 4.71 15.59 23.56
N ASN A 231 5.05 14.46 22.95
CA ASN A 231 6.39 13.89 23.03
C ASN A 231 7.36 14.45 21.99
N LYS A 232 7.03 15.52 21.25
CA LYS A 232 7.88 15.98 20.12
C LYS A 232 9.31 16.31 20.54
N GLN A 233 9.49 17.00 21.67
CA GLN A 233 10.81 17.40 22.16
C GLN A 233 11.58 16.21 22.78
N VAL A 234 10.92 15.42 23.64
CA VAL A 234 11.49 14.19 24.22
C VAL A 234 11.91 13.22 23.11
N ASN A 235 11.05 13.01 22.11
CA ASN A 235 11.32 12.10 21.00
C ASN A 235 12.52 12.57 20.17
N LYS A 236 12.68 13.88 19.96
CA LYS A 236 13.87 14.44 19.30
C LYS A 236 15.15 14.12 20.09
N LEU A 237 15.15 14.35 21.39
CA LEU A 237 16.31 14.04 22.25
C LEU A 237 16.59 12.53 22.31
N TYR A 238 15.55 11.71 22.32
CA TYR A 238 15.65 10.25 22.29
C TYR A 238 16.23 9.74 20.96
N GLU A 239 15.75 10.25 19.83
CA GLU A 239 16.29 9.94 18.50
C GLU A 239 17.76 10.38 18.37
N GLU A 240 18.12 11.54 18.93
CA GLU A 240 19.51 11.99 19.01
C GLU A 240 20.35 11.03 19.87
N LEU A 241 19.86 10.62 21.04
CA LEU A 241 20.53 9.66 21.93
C LEU A 241 20.74 8.30 21.26
N GLU A 242 19.70 7.72 20.64
CA GLU A 242 19.84 6.50 19.85
C GLU A 242 20.83 6.67 18.70
N GLY A 243 20.79 7.83 18.03
CA GLY A 243 21.71 8.17 16.96
C GLY A 243 23.17 8.20 17.43
N TYR A 244 23.44 8.68 18.64
CA TYR A 244 24.76 8.64 19.26
C TYR A 244 25.15 7.24 19.72
N LYS A 245 24.24 6.46 20.32
CA LYS A 245 24.49 5.05 20.68
C LYS A 245 24.89 4.21 19.47
N LYS A 246 24.14 4.32 18.37
CA LYS A 246 24.46 3.64 17.10
C LYS A 246 25.83 4.05 16.55
N LYS A 247 26.21 5.32 16.69
CA LYS A 247 27.53 5.81 16.27
C LYS A 247 28.65 5.32 17.21
N LEU A 248 28.39 5.20 18.50
CA LEU A 248 29.31 4.65 19.49
C LEU A 248 29.60 3.16 19.19
N GLU A 249 28.57 2.34 19.05
CA GLU A 249 28.70 0.92 18.67
C GLU A 249 29.50 0.77 17.37
N ARG A 250 29.26 1.65 16.39
CA ARG A 250 30.02 1.68 15.14
C ARG A 250 31.49 2.03 15.37
N ALA A 251 31.79 3.02 16.20
CA ALA A 251 33.17 3.40 16.53
C ALA A 251 33.90 2.26 17.26
N GLU A 252 33.23 1.60 18.19
CA GLU A 252 33.75 0.44 18.92
C GLU A 252 33.99 -0.76 17.99
N ALA A 253 33.07 -1.05 17.08
CA ALA A 253 33.25 -2.10 16.08
C ALA A 253 34.42 -1.81 15.13
N ILE A 254 34.61 -0.55 14.72
CA ILE A 254 35.77 -0.13 13.92
C ILE A 254 37.07 -0.30 14.72
N TYR A 255 37.07 0.09 15.99
CA TYR A 255 38.22 -0.08 16.87
C TYR A 255 38.55 -1.57 17.08
N ALA A 256 37.56 -2.41 17.33
CA ALA A 256 37.72 -3.86 17.44
C ALA A 256 38.29 -4.47 16.14
N ALA A 257 37.75 -4.08 14.97
CA ALA A 257 38.24 -4.53 13.67
C ALA A 257 39.65 -4.03 13.32
N SER A 258 40.11 -2.94 13.94
CA SER A 258 41.46 -2.40 13.72
C SER A 258 42.55 -3.18 14.47
N LYS A 259 42.18 -3.94 15.51
CA LYS A 259 43.10 -4.83 16.23
C LYS A 259 43.44 -6.00 15.33
N THR A 260 44.72 -6.13 14.99
CA THR A 260 45.26 -7.22 14.17
C THR A 260 46.43 -7.86 14.88
N THR A 261 46.82 -9.08 14.49
CA THR A 261 47.96 -9.80 15.10
C THR A 261 49.26 -8.98 15.07
N ALA A 262 49.41 -8.05 14.12
CA ALA A 262 50.54 -7.14 14.00
C ALA A 262 50.39 -5.82 14.79
N LYS A 263 49.19 -5.46 15.25
CA LYS A 263 48.89 -4.23 16.02
C LYS A 263 47.88 -4.54 17.13
N PRO A 264 48.35 -4.99 18.31
CA PRO A 264 47.47 -5.40 19.41
C PRO A 264 46.68 -4.26 20.05
N GLU A 265 47.21 -3.03 20.02
CA GLU A 265 46.56 -1.84 20.59
C GLU A 265 45.43 -1.27 19.69
N GLY A 266 45.37 -1.66 18.41
CA GLY A 266 44.40 -1.11 17.45
C GLY A 266 44.60 0.38 17.15
N THR A 267 43.78 0.94 16.28
CA THR A 267 43.75 2.39 15.99
C THR A 267 42.41 2.96 16.41
N ARG A 268 42.42 3.92 17.33
CA ARG A 268 41.20 4.60 17.76
C ARG A 268 40.62 5.49 16.64
N PRO A 269 39.31 5.41 16.37
CA PRO A 269 38.68 6.24 15.35
C PRO A 269 38.58 7.69 15.82
N SER A 270 38.95 8.63 14.94
CA SER A 270 38.83 10.08 15.18
C SER A 270 37.79 10.71 14.25
N ASN A 271 36.98 11.63 14.76
CA ASN A 271 36.06 12.45 13.97
C ASN A 271 36.37 13.94 14.14
N SER A 272 36.07 14.74 13.12
CA SER A 272 36.11 16.20 13.22
C SER A 272 34.75 16.74 13.71
N THR A 273 34.78 17.76 14.57
CA THR A 273 33.59 18.31 15.25
C THR A 273 32.70 19.22 14.39
N GLY A 274 33.17 19.74 13.27
CA GLY A 274 32.47 20.71 12.43
C GLY A 274 31.54 20.11 11.37
N PHE A 275 31.11 20.96 10.42
CA PHE A 275 30.04 20.65 9.46
C PHE A 275 30.30 19.35 8.70
N LEU A 276 29.38 18.39 8.82
CA LEU A 276 29.45 17.04 8.22
C LEU A 276 30.72 16.24 8.56
N GLY A 277 31.46 16.62 9.60
CA GLY A 277 32.73 15.97 9.98
C GLY A 277 33.92 16.32 9.08
N LEU A 278 33.85 17.41 8.31
CA LEU A 278 34.88 17.82 7.34
C LEU A 278 35.78 18.99 7.81
N MET A 279 35.33 19.75 8.81
CA MET A 279 36.07 20.87 9.40
C MET A 279 36.08 20.73 10.93
N GLY A 280 37.02 21.37 11.61
CA GLY A 280 37.09 21.39 13.08
C GLY A 280 38.15 20.48 13.68
N GLU A 281 38.24 20.52 15.02
CA GLU A 281 39.21 19.76 15.81
C GLU A 281 38.95 18.25 15.72
N LYS A 282 40.02 17.47 15.61
CA LYS A 282 39.95 16.00 15.60
C LYS A 282 39.85 15.50 17.03
N VAL A 283 38.72 14.89 17.37
CA VAL A 283 38.46 14.31 18.68
C VAL A 283 38.34 12.79 18.57
N ASP A 284 38.65 12.07 19.65
CA ASP A 284 38.39 10.63 19.74
C ASP A 284 36.88 10.39 19.70
N SER A 285 36.43 9.62 18.70
CA SER A 285 35.00 9.39 18.48
C SER A 285 34.34 8.64 19.63
N ILE A 286 35.06 7.73 20.29
CA ILE A 286 34.49 6.92 21.39
C ILE A 286 34.25 7.82 22.61
N GLU A 287 35.25 8.61 22.99
CA GLU A 287 35.15 9.51 24.12
C GLU A 287 34.14 10.64 23.86
N TYR A 288 34.17 11.21 22.66
CA TYR A 288 33.20 12.25 22.25
C TYR A 288 31.75 11.75 22.28
N TYR A 289 31.46 10.56 21.76
CA TYR A 289 30.09 10.03 21.80
C TYR A 289 29.66 9.65 23.21
N ASN A 290 30.55 9.10 24.04
CA ASN A 290 30.26 8.85 25.45
C ASN A 290 29.95 10.14 26.21
N GLU A 291 30.73 11.20 26.00
CA GLU A 291 30.48 12.52 26.59
C GLU A 291 29.10 13.06 26.15
N LYS A 292 28.79 13.01 24.84
CA LYS A 292 27.48 13.45 24.32
C LYS A 292 26.30 12.63 24.85
N ILE A 293 26.46 11.32 25.00
CA ILE A 293 25.45 10.46 25.62
C ILE A 293 25.25 10.88 27.09
N SER A 294 26.34 11.07 27.83
CA SER A 294 26.30 11.51 29.24
C SER A 294 25.67 12.90 29.41
N GLU A 295 25.81 13.79 28.41
CA GLU A 295 25.19 15.12 28.38
C GLU A 295 23.68 15.06 28.06
N ILE A 296 23.26 14.15 27.17
CA ILE A 296 21.88 14.05 26.70
C ILE A 296 20.98 13.29 27.68
N ILE A 297 21.48 12.26 28.37
CA ILE A 297 20.70 11.49 29.35
C ILE A 297 20.01 12.40 30.41
N PRO A 298 20.70 13.30 31.12
CA PRO A 298 20.05 14.15 32.12
C PRO A 298 19.08 15.15 31.47
N LYS A 299 19.37 15.64 30.25
CA LYS A 299 18.45 16.49 29.50
C LYS A 299 17.17 15.73 29.15
N LEU A 300 17.30 14.49 28.68
CA LEU A 300 16.18 13.61 28.39
C LEU A 300 15.35 13.33 29.64
N GLU A 301 15.97 12.98 30.77
CA GLU A 301 15.25 12.74 32.04
C GLU A 301 14.51 13.99 32.54
N SER A 302 15.13 15.17 32.41
CA SER A 302 14.49 16.43 32.79
C SER A 302 13.28 16.73 31.89
N GLU A 303 13.43 16.54 30.58
CA GLU A 303 12.38 16.78 29.58
C GLU A 303 11.25 15.73 29.67
N GLN A 304 11.57 14.48 30.03
CA GLN A 304 10.58 13.44 30.34
C GLN A 304 9.71 13.86 31.53
N LYS A 305 10.32 14.35 32.63
CA LYS A 305 9.59 14.84 33.81
C LYS A 305 8.70 16.04 33.47
N VAL A 306 9.19 17.00 32.70
CA VAL A 306 8.42 18.15 32.22
C VAL A 306 7.25 17.69 31.35
N THR A 307 7.49 16.77 30.41
CA THR A 307 6.48 16.30 29.46
C THR A 307 5.33 15.57 30.16
N LEU A 308 5.62 14.72 31.15
CA LEU A 308 4.60 14.02 31.93
C LEU A 308 3.74 14.96 32.80
N ARG A 309 4.31 16.07 33.27
CA ARG A 309 3.63 17.04 34.14
C ARG A 309 2.84 18.08 33.35
N GLU A 310 3.46 18.72 32.36
CA GLU A 310 2.95 19.95 31.75
C GLU A 310 2.36 19.74 30.35
N LYS A 311 2.85 18.76 29.58
CA LYS A 311 2.50 18.58 28.16
C LYS A 311 1.41 17.55 27.92
N GLN A 312 0.44 17.46 28.82
CA GLN A 312 -0.69 16.54 28.70
C GLN A 312 -1.64 17.00 27.59
N LEU A 313 -2.07 16.07 26.73
CA LEU A 313 -2.98 16.30 25.61
C LEU A 313 -4.42 15.87 25.95
N ASN A 314 -5.38 16.30 25.14
CA ASN A 314 -6.81 16.02 25.34
C ASN A 314 -7.19 14.60 24.86
N ALA A 315 -6.31 13.63 25.08
CA ALA A 315 -6.47 12.25 24.68
C ALA A 315 -5.83 11.31 25.71
N ALA A 316 -6.37 10.11 25.85
CA ALA A 316 -5.87 9.08 26.75
C ALA A 316 -6.06 7.69 26.13
N VAL A 317 -5.26 6.73 26.59
CA VAL A 317 -5.52 5.30 26.38
C VAL A 317 -6.03 4.74 27.70
N VAL A 318 -7.16 4.06 27.68
CA VAL A 318 -7.78 3.46 28.86
C VAL A 318 -7.71 1.95 28.75
N PHE A 319 -7.28 1.30 29.83
CA PHE A 319 -7.12 -0.14 29.92
C PHE A 319 -8.23 -0.74 30.77
N LEU A 320 -8.88 -1.77 30.22
CA LEU A 320 -9.94 -2.53 30.88
C LEU A 320 -9.51 -3.98 31.03
N THR A 321 -9.86 -4.62 32.16
CA THR A 321 -9.51 -6.03 32.44
C THR A 321 -10.28 -7.01 31.56
N ASN A 322 -11.47 -6.62 31.08
CA ASN A 322 -12.35 -7.45 30.25
C ASN A 322 -12.42 -6.93 28.81
N ARG A 323 -12.19 -7.81 27.83
CA ARG A 323 -12.28 -7.52 26.39
C ARG A 323 -13.68 -7.09 25.95
N VAL A 324 -14.72 -7.66 26.57
CA VAL A 324 -16.13 -7.31 26.28
C VAL A 324 -16.40 -5.87 26.73
N ALA A 325 -15.91 -5.49 27.91
CA ALA A 325 -16.02 -4.12 28.40
C ALA A 325 -15.27 -3.14 27.50
N ALA A 326 -14.06 -3.48 27.05
CA ALA A 326 -13.28 -2.66 26.11
C ALA A 326 -14.01 -2.46 24.78
N SER A 327 -14.48 -3.55 24.18
CA SER A 327 -15.23 -3.50 22.93
C SER A 327 -16.55 -2.75 23.06
N SER A 328 -17.25 -2.90 24.20
CA SER A 328 -18.48 -2.15 24.47
C SER A 328 -18.21 -0.67 24.67
N ALA A 329 -17.15 -0.30 25.39
CA ALA A 329 -16.76 1.08 25.62
C ALA A 329 -16.39 1.78 24.31
N ALA A 330 -15.72 1.11 23.38
CA ALA A 330 -15.38 1.67 22.08
C ALA A 330 -16.58 1.86 21.13
N GLN A 331 -17.71 1.18 21.39
CA GLN A 331 -18.88 1.22 20.50
C GLN A 331 -19.99 2.14 21.00
N SER A 332 -20.00 2.44 22.30
CA SER A 332 -20.99 3.28 22.96
C SER A 332 -20.64 4.76 22.87
N LEU A 333 -21.69 5.60 22.84
CA LEU A 333 -21.54 7.03 23.06
C LEU A 333 -21.37 7.30 24.57
N HIS A 334 -20.31 8.03 24.95
CA HIS A 334 -19.94 8.25 26.36
C HIS A 334 -20.57 9.50 26.97
N ALA A 335 -20.68 10.57 26.18
CA ALA A 335 -21.22 11.85 26.63
C ALA A 335 -22.47 12.25 25.82
N GLN A 336 -23.26 13.17 26.36
CA GLN A 336 -24.45 13.69 25.67
C GLN A 336 -24.10 14.40 24.34
N MET A 337 -22.92 15.04 24.30
CA MET A 337 -22.40 15.70 23.10
C MET A 337 -21.37 14.80 22.41
N VAL A 338 -21.54 14.59 21.11
CA VAL A 338 -20.72 13.67 20.29
C VAL A 338 -19.27 14.15 20.13
N ASP A 339 -19.00 15.43 20.32
CA ASP A 339 -17.67 16.03 20.24
C ASP A 339 -16.88 15.94 21.55
N THR A 340 -17.44 15.32 22.59
CA THR A 340 -16.79 15.13 23.90
C THR A 340 -16.64 13.64 24.21
N TRP A 341 -15.50 13.26 24.81
CA TRP A 341 -15.21 11.86 25.16
C TRP A 341 -15.39 10.88 23.99
N THR A 342 -14.76 11.18 22.85
CA THR A 342 -14.85 10.30 21.68
C THR A 342 -13.97 9.07 21.89
N VAL A 343 -14.58 7.89 21.96
CA VAL A 343 -13.89 6.62 22.21
C VAL A 343 -13.91 5.76 20.96
N PHE A 344 -12.79 5.12 20.64
CA PHE A 344 -12.69 4.12 19.58
C PHE A 344 -11.74 2.98 19.98
N ASP A 345 -11.85 1.85 19.29
CA ASP A 345 -11.02 0.68 19.55
C ASP A 345 -9.54 1.03 19.40
N SER A 346 -8.71 0.60 20.36
CA SER A 346 -7.27 0.78 20.21
C SER A 346 -6.75 -0.16 19.12
N PRO A 347 -5.97 0.34 18.14
CA PRO A 347 -5.16 -0.53 17.30
C PRO A 347 -3.94 -1.03 18.09
N GLU A 348 -3.10 -1.81 17.44
CA GLU A 348 -1.77 -2.13 17.94
C GLU A 348 -0.96 -0.85 18.26
N PRO A 349 -0.18 -0.81 19.37
CA PRO A 349 0.56 0.38 19.78
C PRO A 349 1.42 1.03 18.69
N GLY A 350 2.07 0.21 17.86
CA GLY A 350 2.91 0.68 16.74
C GLY A 350 2.12 1.37 15.61
N GLN A 351 0.80 1.19 15.54
CA GLN A 351 -0.05 1.83 14.55
C GLN A 351 -0.52 3.24 14.97
N LEU A 352 -0.42 3.59 16.25
CA LEU A 352 -0.92 4.86 16.77
C LEU A 352 -0.03 6.03 16.35
N ILE A 353 -0.63 7.01 15.69
CA ILE A 353 0.02 8.26 15.33
C ILE A 353 -0.26 9.27 16.46
N TRP A 354 0.61 9.26 17.46
CA TRP A 354 0.48 10.07 18.68
C TRP A 354 0.25 11.56 18.41
N THR A 355 0.89 12.11 17.37
CA THR A 355 0.76 13.52 16.99
C THR A 355 -0.65 13.91 16.53
N ASN A 356 -1.43 12.95 16.02
CA ASN A 356 -2.77 13.18 15.50
C ASN A 356 -3.87 13.01 16.56
N LEU A 357 -3.55 12.42 17.72
CA LEU A 357 -4.53 12.17 18.78
C LEU A 357 -4.99 13.45 19.50
N LYS A 358 -4.18 14.51 19.49
CA LYS A 358 -4.53 15.81 20.11
C LYS A 358 -5.51 16.66 19.31
N ILE A 359 -5.72 16.34 18.03
CA ILE A 359 -6.51 17.18 17.12
C ILE A 359 -7.99 17.04 17.47
N ARG A 360 -8.63 18.18 17.74
CA ARG A 360 -10.05 18.26 18.11
C ARG A 360 -10.96 17.88 16.96
N PHE A 361 -12.16 17.40 17.26
CA PHE A 361 -13.18 17.01 16.26
C PHE A 361 -13.34 18.01 15.11
N PHE A 362 -13.67 19.29 15.40
CA PHE A 362 -13.91 20.30 14.36
C PHE A 362 -12.67 20.56 13.49
N GLU A 363 -11.49 20.58 14.10
CA GLU A 363 -10.23 20.80 13.38
C GLU A 363 -9.92 19.62 12.44
N ARG A 364 -10.25 18.38 12.83
CA ARG A 364 -10.11 17.20 11.96
C ARG A 364 -10.99 17.30 10.72
N GLU A 365 -12.26 17.68 10.88
CA GLU A 365 -13.20 17.86 9.77
C GLU A 365 -12.70 18.92 8.78
N VAL A 366 -12.31 20.10 9.28
CA VAL A 366 -11.76 21.17 8.42
C VAL A 366 -10.50 20.71 7.70
N ARG A 367 -9.56 20.05 8.40
CA ARG A 367 -8.34 19.50 7.78
C ARG A 367 -8.66 18.49 6.68
N GLN A 368 -9.64 17.62 6.90
CA GLN A 368 -10.07 16.64 5.92
C GLN A 368 -10.62 17.31 4.65
N TYR A 369 -11.49 18.31 4.77
CA TYR A 369 -11.98 19.07 3.62
C TYR A 369 -10.86 19.80 2.87
N VAL A 370 -9.94 20.45 3.60
CA VAL A 370 -8.78 21.11 3.00
C VAL A 370 -7.92 20.11 2.22
N VAL A 371 -7.64 18.93 2.80
CA VAL A 371 -6.89 17.88 2.11
C VAL A 371 -7.63 17.38 0.87
N TYR A 372 -8.96 17.20 0.93
CA TYR A 372 -9.75 16.81 -0.24
C TYR A 372 -9.67 17.83 -1.38
N VAL A 373 -9.72 19.13 -1.06
CA VAL A 373 -9.51 20.19 -2.05
C VAL A 373 -8.10 20.12 -2.64
N ILE A 374 -7.06 19.98 -1.82
CA ILE A 374 -5.67 19.85 -2.30
C ILE A 374 -5.49 18.62 -3.19
N VAL A 375 -6.08 17.48 -2.82
CA VAL A 375 -6.03 16.24 -3.61
C VAL A 375 -6.76 16.43 -4.93
N ALA A 376 -7.94 17.04 -4.93
CA ALA A 376 -8.67 17.34 -6.17
C ALA A 376 -7.83 18.24 -7.09
N LEU A 377 -7.27 19.34 -6.58
CA LEU A 377 -6.35 20.20 -7.34
C LEU A 377 -5.14 19.43 -7.86
N THR A 378 -4.55 18.56 -7.03
CA THR A 378 -3.42 17.71 -7.43
C THR A 378 -3.80 16.80 -8.58
N ILE A 379 -4.99 16.16 -8.54
CA ILE A 379 -5.47 15.27 -9.59
C ILE A 379 -5.70 16.03 -10.89
N PHE A 380 -6.39 17.17 -10.85
CA PHE A 380 -6.73 17.95 -12.04
C PHE A 380 -5.52 18.62 -12.69
N PHE A 381 -4.60 19.15 -11.87
CA PHE A 381 -3.46 19.94 -12.35
C PHE A 381 -2.14 19.16 -12.40
N TYR A 382 -2.11 17.86 -12.18
CA TYR A 382 -0.87 17.07 -12.08
C TYR A 382 0.06 17.18 -13.30
N MET A 383 -0.51 17.38 -14.48
CA MET A 383 0.26 17.53 -15.72
C MET A 383 1.04 18.84 -15.77
N ILE A 384 0.63 19.88 -15.04
CA ILE A 384 1.33 21.17 -14.99
C ILE A 384 2.68 21.01 -14.26
N PRO A 385 2.76 20.47 -13.04
CA PRO A 385 4.05 20.15 -12.40
C PRO A 385 4.93 19.21 -13.23
N ILE A 386 4.35 18.21 -13.92
CA ILE A 386 5.12 17.33 -14.81
C ILE A 386 5.77 18.13 -15.94
N ALA A 387 4.98 18.95 -16.64
CA ALA A 387 5.47 19.77 -17.75
C ALA A 387 6.53 20.76 -17.27
N PHE A 388 6.33 21.36 -16.09
CA PHE A 388 7.29 22.24 -15.45
C PHE A 388 8.61 21.52 -15.15
N ILE A 389 8.58 20.36 -14.48
CA ILE A 389 9.81 19.60 -14.17
C ILE A 389 10.50 19.16 -15.46
N SER A 390 9.76 18.69 -16.46
CA SER A 390 10.32 18.35 -17.78
C SER A 390 11.02 19.55 -18.43
N ALA A 391 10.39 20.73 -18.41
CA ALA A 391 10.98 21.96 -18.96
C ALA A 391 12.25 22.40 -18.21
N PHE A 392 12.27 22.30 -16.87
CA PHE A 392 13.42 22.65 -16.03
C PHE A 392 14.58 21.66 -16.15
N THR A 393 14.29 20.40 -16.43
CA THR A 393 15.30 19.34 -16.56
C THR A 393 15.83 19.17 -17.98
N THR A 394 15.41 20.02 -18.92
CA THR A 394 16.09 20.15 -20.20
C THR A 394 17.52 20.65 -20.00
N LEU A 395 18.49 19.99 -20.64
CA LEU A 395 19.92 20.28 -20.42
C LEU A 395 20.26 21.76 -20.70
N GLY A 396 19.63 22.36 -21.71
CA GLY A 396 19.84 23.76 -22.06
C GLY A 396 19.43 24.75 -20.97
N ASN A 397 18.33 24.47 -20.24
CA ASN A 397 17.90 25.30 -19.12
C ASN A 397 18.73 25.02 -17.86
N LEU A 398 19.10 23.76 -17.63
CA LEU A 398 19.89 23.39 -16.46
C LEU A 398 21.32 23.97 -16.51
N VAL A 399 21.95 24.05 -17.69
CA VAL A 399 23.26 24.68 -17.88
C VAL A 399 23.23 26.19 -17.60
N LYS A 400 22.09 26.85 -17.83
CA LYS A 400 21.89 28.27 -17.45
C LYS A 400 21.76 28.43 -15.94
N LEU A 401 21.09 27.49 -15.27
CA LEU A 401 20.79 27.53 -13.84
C LEU A 401 21.97 27.07 -12.96
N LEU A 402 22.76 26.10 -13.44
CA LEU A 402 23.90 25.49 -12.75
C LEU A 402 25.17 25.58 -13.64
N PRO A 403 25.92 26.70 -13.58
CA PRO A 403 27.03 26.94 -14.50
C PRO A 403 28.21 25.97 -14.37
N PHE A 404 28.31 25.23 -13.27
CA PHE A 404 29.32 24.17 -13.07
C PHE A 404 29.12 22.96 -13.99
N LEU A 405 27.97 22.82 -14.66
CA LEU A 405 27.72 21.75 -15.65
C LEU A 405 28.37 22.05 -17.02
N LYS A 406 28.76 23.31 -17.29
CA LYS A 406 29.37 23.71 -18.58
C LYS A 406 30.60 22.85 -18.99
N PRO A 407 31.53 22.47 -18.11
CA PRO A 407 32.67 21.62 -18.48
C PRO A 407 32.24 20.19 -18.83
N VAL A 408 31.23 19.66 -18.14
CA VAL A 408 30.71 18.29 -18.32
C VAL A 408 29.93 18.16 -19.63
N VAL A 409 29.16 19.20 -19.99
CA VAL A 409 28.34 19.26 -21.21
C VAL A 409 29.17 19.47 -22.49
N LYS A 410 30.44 19.86 -22.39
CA LYS A 410 31.34 19.95 -23.56
C LYS A 410 31.69 18.57 -24.14
N ILE A 411 31.57 17.50 -23.35
CA ILE A 411 31.85 16.14 -23.82
C ILE A 411 30.61 15.64 -24.59
N VAL A 412 30.74 15.50 -25.91
CA VAL A 412 29.62 15.18 -26.82
C VAL A 412 28.84 13.93 -26.36
N ALA A 413 29.53 12.85 -25.98
CA ALA A 413 28.90 11.62 -25.51
C ALA A 413 28.11 11.80 -24.18
N VAL A 414 28.61 12.61 -23.26
CA VAL A 414 27.95 12.87 -21.97
C VAL A 414 26.76 13.80 -22.18
N LYS A 415 26.88 14.79 -23.06
CA LYS A 415 25.78 15.67 -23.46
C LYS A 415 24.60 14.89 -24.02
N THR A 416 24.85 13.98 -24.97
CA THR A 416 23.78 13.17 -25.59
C THR A 416 23.09 12.26 -24.58
N ILE A 417 23.85 11.66 -23.66
CA ILE A 417 23.28 10.80 -22.59
C ILE A 417 22.45 11.65 -21.62
N LEU A 418 22.98 12.79 -21.16
CA LEU A 418 22.25 13.67 -20.25
C LEU A 418 20.97 14.23 -20.89
N GLU A 419 21.02 14.69 -22.14
CA GLU A 419 19.82 15.14 -22.87
C GLU A 419 18.77 14.05 -23.00
N ALA A 420 19.19 12.80 -23.20
CA ALA A 420 18.29 11.67 -23.43
C ALA A 420 17.74 11.00 -22.16
N TYR A 421 18.38 11.16 -21.00
CA TYR A 421 17.98 10.45 -19.77
C TYR A 421 17.60 11.38 -18.61
N LEU A 422 18.11 12.61 -18.56
CA LEU A 422 17.89 13.51 -17.43
C LEU A 422 16.40 13.88 -17.23
N PRO A 423 15.63 14.27 -18.27
CA PRO A 423 14.20 14.50 -18.12
C PRO A 423 13.43 13.25 -17.67
N GLN A 424 13.82 12.07 -18.17
CA GLN A 424 13.19 10.79 -17.88
C GLN A 424 13.44 10.38 -16.42
N ILE A 425 14.67 10.51 -15.92
CA ILE A 425 14.99 10.23 -14.52
C ILE A 425 14.25 11.19 -13.60
N ALA A 426 14.23 12.48 -13.92
CA ALA A 426 13.50 13.48 -13.14
C ALA A 426 12.00 13.20 -13.09
N LEU A 427 11.42 12.80 -14.23
CA LEU A 427 10.02 12.39 -14.31
C LEU A 427 9.73 11.14 -13.47
N ILE A 428 10.59 10.12 -13.53
CA ILE A 428 10.44 8.89 -12.72
C ILE A 428 10.50 9.22 -11.23
N ILE A 429 11.43 10.08 -10.80
CA ILE A 429 11.54 10.51 -9.40
C ILE A 429 10.27 11.25 -8.97
N PHE A 430 9.75 12.15 -9.82
CA PHE A 430 8.54 12.89 -9.51
C PHE A 430 7.30 11.97 -9.41
N LEU A 431 7.16 11.00 -10.31
CA LEU A 431 6.10 9.99 -10.24
C LEU A 431 6.24 9.09 -9.00
N ALA A 432 7.47 8.74 -8.60
CA ALA A 432 7.74 7.98 -7.39
C ALA A 432 7.45 8.76 -6.09
N LEU A 433 7.46 10.10 -6.15
CA LEU A 433 7.14 10.98 -5.03
C LEU A 433 5.62 11.06 -4.78
N LEU A 434 4.79 10.88 -5.81
CA LEU A 434 3.35 11.07 -5.70
C LEU A 434 2.70 10.19 -4.61
N PRO A 435 2.93 8.86 -4.52
CA PRO A 435 2.33 8.07 -3.45
C PRO A 435 2.79 8.50 -2.05
N LYS A 436 4.05 8.94 -1.91
CA LYS A 436 4.58 9.47 -0.66
C LYS A 436 3.92 10.80 -0.29
N PHE A 437 3.67 11.65 -1.28
CA PHE A 437 2.94 12.91 -1.10
C PHE A 437 1.48 12.65 -0.68
N LEU A 438 0.77 11.73 -1.33
CA LEU A 438 -0.60 11.37 -0.94
C LEU A 438 -0.69 10.73 0.45
N HIS A 439 0.33 9.95 0.82
CA HIS A 439 0.46 9.41 2.18
C HIS A 439 0.70 10.53 3.20
N PHE A 440 1.58 11.49 2.90
CA PHE A 440 1.80 12.67 3.73
C PHE A 440 0.52 13.51 3.90
N LEU A 441 -0.20 13.78 2.82
CA LEU A 441 -1.50 14.47 2.89
C LEU A 441 -2.50 13.71 3.76
N SER A 442 -2.50 12.37 3.69
CA SER A 442 -3.38 11.54 4.54
C SER A 442 -2.99 11.59 6.02
N LYS A 443 -1.72 11.81 6.37
CA LYS A 443 -1.30 12.09 7.75
C LYS A 443 -1.79 13.44 8.25
N LEU A 444 -1.85 14.45 7.37
CA LEU A 444 -2.35 15.79 7.70
C LEU A 444 -3.85 15.86 7.96
N GLU A 445 -4.63 14.86 7.53
CA GLU A 445 -6.07 14.74 7.81
C GLU A 445 -6.38 14.55 9.31
N GLY A 446 -5.38 14.21 10.12
CA GLY A 446 -5.58 13.95 11.55
C GLY A 446 -6.13 12.55 11.84
N ILE A 447 -5.89 11.60 10.93
CA ILE A 447 -6.22 10.19 11.13
C ILE A 447 -5.33 9.61 12.25
N PRO A 448 -5.90 8.91 13.25
CA PRO A 448 -5.15 8.44 14.41
C PRO A 448 -4.30 7.19 14.18
N THR A 449 -4.56 6.40 13.13
CA THR A 449 -3.90 5.11 12.90
C THR A 449 -3.23 5.00 11.54
N GLU A 450 -2.04 4.41 11.49
CA GLU A 450 -1.26 4.24 10.25
C GLU A 450 -2.00 3.38 9.22
N SER A 451 -2.65 2.29 9.65
CA SER A 451 -3.45 1.43 8.79
C SER A 451 -4.59 2.19 8.09
N HIS A 452 -5.20 3.16 8.79
CA HIS A 452 -6.23 4.02 8.22
C HIS A 452 -5.65 5.09 7.28
N VAL A 453 -4.47 5.64 7.60
CA VAL A 453 -3.74 6.56 6.71
C VAL A 453 -3.39 5.88 5.39
N VAL A 454 -2.87 4.65 5.43
CA VAL A 454 -2.52 3.88 4.22
C VAL A 454 -3.76 3.60 3.38
N ARG A 455 -4.89 3.25 4.01
CA ARG A 455 -6.17 3.10 3.33
C ARG A 455 -6.64 4.39 2.68
N ALA A 456 -6.58 5.52 3.38
CA ALA A 456 -6.96 6.82 2.83
C ALA A 456 -6.04 7.26 1.67
N ALA A 457 -4.73 7.02 1.78
CA ALA A 457 -3.74 7.31 0.74
C ALA A 457 -3.95 6.44 -0.51
N SER A 458 -4.18 5.14 -0.33
CA SER A 458 -4.58 4.19 -1.38
C SER A 458 -5.83 4.69 -2.10
N GLY A 459 -6.82 5.17 -1.35
CA GLY A 459 -8.04 5.71 -1.91
C GLY A 459 -7.83 6.93 -2.80
N LYS A 460 -7.01 7.89 -2.35
CA LYS A 460 -6.63 9.07 -3.14
C LYS A 460 -5.85 8.67 -4.40
N TYR A 461 -4.93 7.71 -4.27
CA TYR A 461 -4.12 7.26 -5.39
C TYR A 461 -4.94 6.48 -6.43
N PHE A 462 -5.99 5.76 -6.01
CA PHE A 462 -6.97 5.16 -6.92
C PHE A 462 -7.69 6.22 -7.76
N TYR A 463 -8.24 7.28 -7.14
CA TYR A 463 -8.90 8.34 -7.91
C TYR A 463 -7.93 9.03 -8.87
N PHE A 464 -6.70 9.29 -8.42
CA PHE A 464 -5.66 9.83 -9.27
C PHE A 464 -5.39 8.95 -10.50
N THR A 465 -5.20 7.64 -10.29
CA THR A 465 -4.86 6.69 -11.36
C THR A 465 -6.01 6.48 -12.33
N VAL A 466 -7.25 6.33 -11.87
CA VAL A 466 -8.41 6.19 -12.76
C VAL A 466 -8.64 7.46 -13.57
N LEU A 467 -8.61 8.64 -12.95
CA LEU A 467 -8.87 9.89 -13.67
C LEU A 467 -7.75 10.25 -14.65
N ASN A 468 -6.48 10.15 -14.24
CA ASN A 468 -5.37 10.54 -15.12
C ASN A 468 -4.94 9.43 -16.10
N VAL A 469 -4.86 8.18 -15.65
CA VAL A 469 -4.32 7.08 -16.47
C VAL A 469 -5.41 6.41 -17.30
N PHE A 470 -6.61 6.19 -16.75
CA PHE A 470 -7.69 5.57 -17.53
C PHE A 470 -8.45 6.62 -18.35
N ILE A 471 -9.11 7.59 -17.70
CA ILE A 471 -9.93 8.59 -18.40
C ILE A 471 -9.05 9.54 -19.23
N GLY A 472 -7.96 10.05 -18.67
CA GLY A 472 -7.06 10.97 -19.37
C GLY A 472 -6.47 10.38 -20.65
N VAL A 473 -5.97 9.14 -20.60
CA VAL A 473 -5.44 8.46 -21.81
C VAL A 473 -6.56 8.17 -22.80
N THR A 474 -7.73 7.72 -22.33
CA THR A 474 -8.86 7.37 -23.23
C THR A 474 -9.34 8.60 -24.02
N ILE A 475 -9.33 9.79 -23.43
CA ILE A 475 -9.76 11.02 -24.12
C ILE A 475 -8.60 11.64 -24.94
N GLY A 476 -7.40 11.07 -24.87
CA GLY A 476 -6.23 11.54 -25.64
C GLY A 476 -5.66 12.88 -25.16
N GLY A 477 -5.92 13.27 -23.90
CA GLY A 477 -5.57 14.58 -23.39
C GLY A 477 -5.38 14.66 -21.87
N THR A 478 -4.92 15.81 -21.39
CA THR A 478 -4.90 16.10 -19.95
C THR A 478 -6.32 16.28 -19.42
N LEU A 479 -6.58 16.00 -18.14
CA LEU A 479 -7.89 16.27 -17.53
C LEU A 479 -8.34 17.72 -17.71
N PHE A 480 -7.39 18.67 -17.68
CA PHE A 480 -7.68 20.09 -17.92
C PHE A 480 -8.12 20.37 -19.36
N SER A 481 -7.42 19.81 -20.36
CA SER A 481 -7.85 19.94 -21.76
C SER A 481 -9.19 19.26 -22.01
N THR A 482 -9.42 18.10 -21.41
CA THR A 482 -10.71 17.41 -21.43
C THR A 482 -11.80 18.30 -20.86
N PHE A 483 -11.59 18.89 -19.67
CA PHE A 483 -12.54 19.81 -19.07
C PHE A 483 -12.88 21.00 -19.98
N LYS A 484 -11.88 21.59 -20.64
CA LYS A 484 -12.12 22.68 -21.61
C LYS A 484 -12.95 22.23 -22.82
N THR A 485 -12.82 20.98 -23.25
CA THR A 485 -13.67 20.40 -24.30
C THR A 485 -15.09 20.15 -23.78
N ILE A 486 -15.23 19.68 -22.54
CA ILE A 486 -16.52 19.46 -21.87
C ILE A 486 -17.27 20.78 -21.65
N GLU A 487 -16.56 21.84 -21.26
CA GLU A 487 -17.13 23.19 -21.09
C GLU A 487 -17.78 23.70 -22.38
N LYS A 488 -17.20 23.34 -23.54
CA LYS A 488 -17.74 23.72 -24.84
C LYS A 488 -18.94 22.87 -25.24
N ASP A 489 -18.87 21.55 -25.03
CA ASP A 489 -19.91 20.59 -25.43
C ASP A 489 -20.22 19.58 -24.30
N PRO A 490 -21.03 19.95 -23.29
CA PRO A 490 -21.25 19.12 -22.10
C PRO A 490 -22.08 17.84 -22.38
N ASN A 491 -22.85 17.81 -23.47
CA ASN A 491 -23.69 16.65 -23.80
C ASN A 491 -22.90 15.49 -24.45
N ASN A 492 -21.69 15.73 -24.93
CA ASN A 492 -20.94 14.77 -25.73
C ASN A 492 -19.89 13.97 -24.93
N ILE A 493 -19.80 14.13 -23.60
CA ILE A 493 -18.78 13.45 -22.78
C ILE A 493 -18.83 11.93 -22.95
N VAL A 494 -20.05 11.40 -22.87
CA VAL A 494 -20.30 9.96 -22.93
C VAL A 494 -20.00 9.43 -24.33
N GLU A 495 -20.37 10.20 -25.37
CA GLU A 495 -20.08 9.89 -26.77
C GLU A 495 -18.57 9.97 -27.09
N MET A 496 -17.88 11.00 -26.60
CA MET A 496 -16.43 11.14 -26.72
C MET A 496 -15.68 10.01 -26.03
N LEU A 497 -16.11 9.60 -24.82
CA LEU A 497 -15.48 8.48 -24.13
C LEU A 497 -15.72 7.19 -24.92
N ALA A 498 -16.95 6.98 -25.39
CA ALA A 498 -17.34 5.82 -26.19
C ALA A 498 -16.58 5.72 -27.52
N SER A 499 -16.41 6.82 -28.26
CA SER A 499 -15.74 6.81 -29.55
C SER A 499 -14.23 6.56 -29.43
N ASN A 500 -13.58 7.08 -28.39
CA ASN A 500 -12.13 6.92 -28.21
C ASN A 500 -11.71 5.65 -27.43
N LEU A 501 -12.66 4.93 -26.81
CA LEU A 501 -12.38 3.68 -26.09
C LEU A 501 -11.75 2.62 -27.02
N PRO A 502 -12.37 2.22 -28.16
CA PRO A 502 -11.80 1.20 -29.04
C PRO A 502 -10.39 1.51 -29.54
N ASP A 503 -10.14 2.77 -29.93
CA ASP A 503 -8.84 3.23 -30.46
C ASP A 503 -7.70 3.01 -29.46
N ASN A 504 -7.99 3.10 -28.17
CA ASN A 504 -7.03 2.94 -27.08
C ASN A 504 -6.92 1.49 -26.57
N ALA A 505 -7.70 0.54 -27.08
CA ALA A 505 -7.69 -0.84 -26.62
C ALA A 505 -6.31 -1.50 -26.76
N THR A 506 -5.62 -1.28 -27.89
CA THR A 506 -4.27 -1.82 -28.14
C THR A 506 -3.23 -1.22 -27.18
N PHE A 507 -3.37 0.07 -26.83
CA PHE A 507 -2.51 0.67 -25.81
C PHE A 507 -2.69 -0.01 -24.46
N PHE A 508 -3.93 -0.18 -24.00
CA PHE A 508 -4.22 -0.79 -22.70
C PHE A 508 -3.86 -2.29 -22.67
N LEU A 509 -4.03 -3.03 -23.77
CA LEU A 509 -3.53 -4.39 -23.92
C LEU A 509 -2.01 -4.46 -23.68
N THR A 510 -1.25 -3.59 -24.35
CA THR A 510 0.21 -3.52 -24.21
C THR A 510 0.62 -3.07 -22.81
N PHE A 511 -0.11 -2.12 -22.23
CA PHE A 511 0.11 -1.61 -20.88
C PHE A 511 -0.07 -2.70 -19.82
N VAL A 512 -1.19 -3.44 -19.87
CA VAL A 512 -1.44 -4.60 -18.99
C VAL A 512 -0.34 -5.64 -19.21
N ALA A 513 0.03 -5.89 -20.48
CA ALA A 513 1.07 -6.85 -20.84
C ALA A 513 2.43 -6.55 -20.20
N LEU A 514 2.89 -5.31 -20.36
CA LEU A 514 4.13 -4.82 -19.77
C LEU A 514 4.08 -4.90 -18.24
N LYS A 515 2.94 -4.50 -17.63
CA LYS A 515 2.78 -4.48 -16.19
C LYS A 515 2.85 -5.88 -15.59
N PHE A 516 2.29 -6.90 -16.24
CA PHE A 516 2.41 -8.26 -15.72
C PHE A 516 3.80 -8.86 -15.96
N PHE A 517 4.33 -8.79 -17.18
CA PHE A 517 5.62 -9.43 -17.49
C PHE A 517 6.78 -8.76 -16.76
N VAL A 518 6.96 -7.45 -16.97
CA VAL A 518 8.11 -6.74 -16.40
C VAL A 518 7.86 -6.39 -14.94
N GLY A 519 6.65 -5.96 -14.59
CA GLY A 519 6.31 -5.58 -13.22
C GLY A 519 6.47 -6.75 -12.23
N TYR A 520 5.81 -7.89 -12.48
CA TYR A 520 5.95 -9.05 -11.59
C TYR A 520 7.31 -9.75 -11.72
N GLY A 521 7.98 -9.68 -12.87
CA GLY A 521 9.37 -10.16 -13.02
C GLY A 521 10.35 -9.40 -12.13
N LEU A 522 10.23 -8.06 -12.07
CA LEU A 522 11.04 -7.22 -11.19
C LEU A 522 10.72 -7.46 -9.70
N GLU A 523 9.43 -7.64 -9.39
CA GLU A 523 8.97 -7.97 -8.04
C GLU A 523 9.52 -9.32 -7.56
N LEU A 524 9.49 -10.35 -8.42
CA LEU A 524 10.01 -11.68 -8.10
C LEU A 524 11.53 -11.64 -7.89
N SER A 525 12.25 -11.00 -8.81
CA SER A 525 13.72 -10.97 -8.79
C SER A 525 14.31 -10.10 -7.68
N ARG A 526 13.55 -9.13 -7.15
CA ARG A 526 13.96 -8.18 -6.09
C ARG A 526 15.36 -7.57 -6.33
N ILE A 527 15.65 -7.22 -7.58
CA ILE A 527 16.98 -6.69 -7.98
C ILE A 527 17.32 -5.42 -7.20
N VAL A 528 16.35 -4.51 -7.02
CA VAL A 528 16.58 -3.24 -6.31
C VAL A 528 16.97 -3.47 -4.83
N PRO A 529 16.19 -4.21 -4.00
CA PRO A 529 16.62 -4.58 -2.65
C PRO A 529 17.98 -5.30 -2.61
N LEU A 530 18.24 -6.20 -3.56
CA LEU A 530 19.49 -6.96 -3.61
C LEU A 530 20.71 -6.05 -3.85
N ILE A 531 20.62 -5.12 -4.80
CA ILE A 531 21.69 -4.15 -5.06
C ILE A 531 21.91 -3.26 -3.84
N ILE A 532 20.84 -2.74 -3.25
CA ILE A 532 20.90 -1.88 -2.06
C ILE A 532 21.55 -2.63 -0.89
N TYR A 533 21.19 -3.89 -0.65
CA TYR A 533 21.78 -4.70 0.41
C TYR A 533 23.28 -4.90 0.21
N HIS A 534 23.73 -5.29 -0.99
CA HIS A 534 25.17 -5.49 -1.24
C HIS A 534 25.97 -4.18 -1.17
N LEU A 535 25.38 -3.07 -1.63
CA LEU A 535 25.99 -1.74 -1.50
C LEU A 535 26.13 -1.34 -0.03
N LYS A 536 25.04 -1.49 0.75
CA LYS A 536 25.05 -1.20 2.20
C LYS A 536 26.03 -2.09 2.95
N ARG A 537 26.02 -3.40 2.70
CA ARG A 537 26.92 -4.36 3.35
C ARG A 537 28.38 -4.04 3.07
N LYS A 538 28.73 -3.65 1.84
CA LYS A 538 30.13 -3.37 1.46
C LYS A 538 30.63 -2.02 1.97
N PHE A 539 29.80 -0.97 1.88
CA PHE A 539 30.25 0.41 2.12
C PHE A 539 29.76 1.02 3.45
N LEU A 540 28.61 0.61 3.97
CA LEU A 540 27.96 1.27 5.11
C LEU A 540 27.99 0.43 6.40
N CYS A 541 27.69 -0.87 6.34
CA CYS A 541 27.55 -1.72 7.53
C CYS A 541 28.90 -2.06 8.16
N LYS A 542 29.02 -1.80 9.46
CA LYS A 542 30.15 -2.22 10.31
C LYS A 542 29.71 -3.00 11.55
N THR A 543 28.49 -2.74 12.05
CA THR A 543 27.92 -3.45 13.21
C THR A 543 26.90 -4.51 12.78
N GLU A 544 26.61 -5.47 13.67
CA GLU A 544 25.56 -6.48 13.45
C GLU A 544 24.16 -5.85 13.37
N ALA A 545 23.88 -4.83 14.18
CA ALA A 545 22.64 -4.07 14.12
C ALA A 545 22.46 -3.33 12.78
N GLU A 546 23.51 -2.70 12.25
CA GLU A 546 23.50 -2.09 10.92
C GLU A 546 23.31 -3.13 9.81
N LEU A 547 23.87 -4.34 9.98
CA LEU A 547 23.64 -5.45 9.06
C LEU A 547 22.17 -5.87 9.10
N LYS A 548 21.59 -6.09 10.30
CA LYS A 548 20.16 -6.42 10.52
C LYS A 548 19.25 -5.39 9.87
N ALA A 549 19.51 -4.10 10.09
CA ALA A 549 18.78 -3.00 9.47
C ALA A 549 18.94 -2.90 7.95
N ALA A 550 20.07 -3.35 7.39
CA ALA A 550 20.32 -3.29 5.95
C ALA A 550 19.51 -4.31 5.14
N TRP A 551 19.20 -5.47 5.72
CA TRP A 551 18.41 -6.51 5.06
C TRP A 551 16.96 -6.60 5.53
N PHE A 552 16.58 -5.89 6.61
CA PHE A 552 15.22 -5.87 7.11
C PHE A 552 14.22 -5.58 5.97
N PRO A 553 13.25 -6.48 5.73
CA PRO A 553 12.35 -6.34 4.59
C PRO A 553 11.33 -5.23 4.83
N GLY A 554 10.87 -4.61 3.74
CA GLY A 554 9.70 -3.74 3.79
C GLY A 554 8.40 -4.53 3.98
N ASP A 555 7.30 -3.79 4.10
CA ASP A 555 5.94 -4.32 4.10
C ASP A 555 5.44 -4.58 2.67
N LEU A 556 4.23 -5.13 2.56
CA LEU A 556 3.59 -5.43 1.26
C LEU A 556 3.29 -4.15 0.44
N GLY A 557 3.27 -2.97 1.07
CA GLY A 557 3.04 -1.70 0.39
C GLY A 557 1.60 -1.53 -0.11
N TYR A 558 0.60 -1.79 0.74
CA TYR A 558 -0.82 -1.71 0.38
C TYR A 558 -1.24 -0.33 -0.20
N GLY A 559 -0.55 0.74 0.18
CA GLY A 559 -0.81 2.11 -0.29
C GLY A 559 -0.60 2.32 -1.79
N THR A 560 0.33 1.60 -2.42
CA THR A 560 0.65 1.70 -3.85
C THR A 560 0.15 0.51 -4.65
N ARG A 561 0.20 -0.69 -4.05
CA ARG A 561 -0.14 -1.94 -4.72
C ARG A 561 -1.63 -2.08 -4.99
N VAL A 562 -2.46 -1.87 -3.98
CA VAL A 562 -3.93 -1.93 -4.11
C VAL A 562 -4.45 -1.03 -5.24
N PRO A 563 -4.14 0.29 -5.29
CA PRO A 563 -4.65 1.15 -6.35
C PRO A 563 -4.07 0.81 -7.74
N ALA A 564 -2.83 0.32 -7.81
CA ALA A 564 -2.26 -0.15 -9.07
C ALA A 564 -3.03 -1.36 -9.63
N ASP A 565 -3.38 -2.33 -8.77
CA ASP A 565 -4.19 -3.47 -9.20
C ASP A 565 -5.63 -3.07 -9.49
N MET A 566 -6.22 -2.14 -8.72
CA MET A 566 -7.55 -1.60 -8.99
C MET A 566 -7.61 -0.95 -10.38
N LEU A 567 -6.57 -0.22 -10.80
CA LEU A 567 -6.51 0.36 -12.15
C LEU A 567 -6.60 -0.73 -13.22
N ILE A 568 -5.89 -1.85 -13.04
CA ILE A 568 -5.96 -3.00 -13.95
C ILE A 568 -7.36 -3.62 -13.93
N VAL A 569 -8.00 -3.74 -12.77
CA VAL A 569 -9.42 -4.16 -12.67
C VAL A 569 -10.31 -3.25 -13.50
N THR A 570 -10.18 -1.92 -13.34
CA THR A 570 -10.98 -0.95 -14.09
C THR A 570 -10.78 -1.09 -15.59
N ILE A 571 -9.53 -1.17 -16.06
CA ILE A 571 -9.19 -1.33 -17.48
C ILE A 571 -9.79 -2.63 -18.03
N VAL A 572 -9.51 -3.77 -17.38
CA VAL A 572 -9.94 -5.07 -17.89
C VAL A 572 -11.45 -5.20 -17.88
N LEU A 573 -12.16 -4.67 -16.87
CA LEU A 573 -13.62 -4.64 -16.86
C LEU A 573 -14.17 -3.77 -17.99
N CYS A 574 -13.69 -2.54 -18.14
CA CYS A 574 -14.17 -1.61 -19.18
C CYS A 574 -13.97 -2.17 -20.59
N TYR A 575 -12.83 -2.81 -20.85
CA TYR A 575 -12.50 -3.38 -22.16
C TYR A 575 -12.95 -4.83 -22.35
N SER A 576 -13.48 -5.50 -21.32
CA SER A 576 -13.84 -6.94 -21.39
C SER A 576 -14.83 -7.25 -22.52
N VAL A 577 -15.79 -6.37 -22.76
CA VAL A 577 -16.79 -6.53 -23.83
C VAL A 577 -16.38 -5.82 -25.12
N ILE A 578 -15.74 -4.65 -25.02
CA ILE A 578 -15.30 -3.86 -26.19
C ILE A 578 -14.19 -4.58 -26.96
N ALA A 579 -13.17 -5.07 -26.25
CA ALA A 579 -12.02 -5.78 -26.80
C ALA A 579 -11.72 -7.04 -25.97
N PRO A 580 -12.48 -8.15 -26.17
CA PRO A 580 -12.44 -9.34 -25.31
C PRO A 580 -11.06 -9.97 -25.17
N LEU A 581 -10.16 -9.73 -26.12
CA LEU A 581 -8.76 -10.18 -26.08
C LEU A 581 -8.00 -9.67 -24.83
N ILE A 582 -8.48 -8.63 -24.14
CA ILE A 582 -7.88 -8.17 -22.88
C ILE A 582 -8.05 -9.15 -21.73
N ILE A 583 -9.09 -10.01 -21.77
CA ILE A 583 -9.41 -10.92 -20.68
C ILE A 583 -8.26 -11.92 -20.41
N PRO A 584 -7.71 -12.64 -21.42
CA PRO A 584 -6.53 -13.50 -21.22
C PRO A 584 -5.35 -12.78 -20.57
N PHE A 585 -5.06 -11.54 -20.97
CA PHE A 585 -3.97 -10.76 -20.37
C PHE A 585 -4.28 -10.38 -18.92
N GLY A 586 -5.54 -10.04 -18.61
CA GLY A 586 -6.00 -9.82 -17.24
C GLY A 586 -5.91 -11.09 -16.38
N VAL A 587 -6.34 -12.25 -16.89
CA VAL A 587 -6.22 -13.56 -16.21
C VAL A 587 -4.76 -13.88 -15.92
N MET A 588 -3.85 -13.66 -16.89
CA MET A 588 -2.41 -13.85 -16.67
C MET A 588 -1.87 -12.87 -15.63
N TYR A 589 -2.28 -11.59 -15.65
CA TYR A 589 -1.88 -10.59 -14.66
C TYR A 589 -2.25 -11.04 -13.23
N PHE A 590 -3.52 -11.33 -12.97
CA PHE A 590 -3.97 -11.70 -11.63
C PHE A 590 -3.52 -13.11 -11.22
N GLY A 591 -3.39 -14.04 -12.17
CA GLY A 591 -2.91 -15.41 -11.91
C GLY A 591 -1.43 -15.45 -11.52
N LEU A 592 -0.56 -14.82 -12.31
CA LEU A 592 0.87 -14.70 -11.98
C LEU A 592 1.09 -13.80 -10.76
N GLY A 593 0.33 -12.72 -10.64
CA GLY A 593 0.34 -11.85 -9.47
C GLY A 593 0.01 -12.61 -8.20
N TRP A 594 -1.07 -13.39 -8.19
CA TRP A 594 -1.43 -14.26 -7.07
C TRP A 594 -0.30 -15.24 -6.72
N LEU A 595 0.33 -15.89 -7.71
CA LEU A 595 1.41 -16.84 -7.48
C LEU A 595 2.68 -16.17 -6.91
N ILE A 596 3.16 -15.11 -7.55
CA ILE A 596 4.42 -14.43 -7.19
C ILE A 596 4.26 -13.73 -5.84
N LEU A 597 3.16 -13.01 -5.63
CA LEU A 597 2.92 -12.31 -4.37
C LEU A 597 2.73 -13.30 -3.21
N ARG A 598 2.15 -14.48 -3.45
CA ARG A 598 2.05 -15.53 -2.43
C ARG A 598 3.42 -16.07 -2.04
N ASN A 599 4.30 -16.32 -3.00
CA ASN A 599 5.69 -16.69 -2.71
C ASN A 599 6.41 -15.58 -1.90
N GLN A 600 6.22 -14.31 -2.26
CA GLN A 600 6.83 -13.18 -1.56
C GLN A 600 6.25 -12.97 -0.15
N ALA A 601 4.94 -13.15 0.06
CA ALA A 601 4.33 -13.04 1.38
C ALA A 601 4.86 -14.12 2.35
N LEU A 602 5.05 -15.35 1.85
CA LEU A 602 5.54 -16.47 2.67
C LEU A 602 7.03 -16.37 3.03
N LYS A 603 7.84 -15.70 2.20
CA LYS A 603 9.31 -15.73 2.32
C LYS A 603 9.92 -14.38 2.68
N VAL A 604 9.32 -13.30 2.22
CA VAL A 604 9.96 -11.99 2.17
C VAL A 604 9.26 -10.93 3.00
N TYR A 605 7.98 -10.67 2.73
CA TYR A 605 7.30 -9.52 3.32
C TYR A 605 6.95 -9.78 4.78
N VAL A 606 7.17 -8.77 5.61
CA VAL A 606 6.75 -8.77 7.02
C VAL A 606 5.67 -7.69 7.16
N PRO A 607 4.48 -8.03 7.68
CA PRO A 607 3.44 -7.02 7.91
C PRO A 607 3.93 -6.01 8.96
N ALA A 608 3.91 -4.73 8.62
CA ALA A 608 4.24 -3.66 9.57
C ALA A 608 3.15 -3.46 10.63
N TYR A 609 1.95 -3.95 10.35
CA TYR A 609 0.78 -3.84 11.21
C TYR A 609 -0.27 -4.89 10.82
N GLU A 610 -1.19 -5.18 11.74
CA GLU A 610 -2.37 -6.01 11.47
C GLU A 610 -3.67 -5.20 11.66
N SER A 611 -4.50 -5.13 10.61
CA SER A 611 -5.79 -4.43 10.59
C SER A 611 -6.98 -5.38 10.47
N TYR A 612 -6.74 -6.70 10.36
CA TYR A 612 -7.76 -7.76 10.26
C TYR A 612 -8.76 -7.56 9.11
N GLY A 613 -8.28 -7.14 7.95
CA GLY A 613 -9.09 -7.00 6.74
C GLY A 613 -9.88 -5.70 6.63
N ARG A 614 -9.60 -4.67 7.44
CA ARG A 614 -10.26 -3.34 7.34
C ARG A 614 -10.06 -2.64 5.98
N MET A 615 -9.12 -3.09 5.16
CA MET A 615 -8.94 -2.65 3.77
C MET A 615 -10.02 -3.22 2.82
N TRP A 616 -10.66 -4.34 3.16
CA TRP A 616 -11.60 -5.02 2.26
C TRP A 616 -12.80 -4.18 1.84
N PRO A 617 -13.56 -3.51 2.73
CA PRO A 617 -14.68 -2.67 2.30
C PRO A 617 -14.24 -1.55 1.34
N HIS A 618 -13.03 -1.03 1.54
CA HIS A 618 -12.44 -0.01 0.68
C HIS A 618 -12.10 -0.56 -0.73
N ILE A 619 -11.61 -1.80 -0.81
CA ILE A 619 -11.39 -2.53 -2.07
C ILE A 619 -12.72 -2.86 -2.75
N HIS A 620 -13.65 -3.46 -2.03
CA HIS A 620 -14.96 -3.87 -2.55
C HIS A 620 -15.70 -2.69 -3.20
N ASN A 621 -15.78 -1.54 -2.51
CA ASN A 621 -16.44 -0.36 -3.04
C ASN A 621 -15.77 0.18 -4.32
N ARG A 622 -14.45 -0.02 -4.50
CA ARG A 622 -13.71 0.42 -5.71
C ARG A 622 -13.87 -0.54 -6.88
N VAL A 623 -13.93 -1.84 -6.62
CA VAL A 623 -14.30 -2.81 -7.65
C VAL A 623 -15.75 -2.55 -8.10
N LEU A 624 -16.66 -2.27 -7.16
CA LEU A 624 -18.03 -1.88 -7.50
C LEU A 624 -18.09 -0.55 -8.28
N ALA A 625 -17.31 0.46 -7.89
CA ALA A 625 -17.20 1.71 -8.65
C ALA A 625 -16.65 1.47 -10.07
N SER A 626 -15.69 0.55 -10.23
CA SER A 626 -15.16 0.15 -11.54
C SER A 626 -16.22 -0.58 -12.37
N LEU A 627 -17.07 -1.40 -11.74
CA LEU A 627 -18.20 -2.06 -12.40
C LEU A 627 -19.24 -1.04 -12.88
N ILE A 628 -19.57 -0.03 -12.05
CA ILE A 628 -20.47 1.05 -12.44
C ILE A 628 -19.87 1.86 -13.59
N LEU A 629 -18.57 2.18 -13.52
CA LEU A 629 -17.87 2.86 -14.61
C LEU A 629 -17.95 2.05 -15.92
N TYR A 630 -17.71 0.74 -15.85
CA TYR A 630 -17.89 -0.17 -16.98
C TYR A 630 -19.31 -0.12 -17.56
N GLN A 631 -20.34 -0.21 -16.72
CA GLN A 631 -21.74 -0.17 -17.18
C GLN A 631 -22.09 1.18 -17.83
N LEU A 632 -21.59 2.29 -17.28
CA LEU A 632 -21.76 3.62 -17.87
C LEU A 632 -21.01 3.75 -19.21
N THR A 633 -19.80 3.21 -19.32
CA THR A 633 -19.05 3.18 -20.59
C THR A 633 -19.77 2.34 -21.64
N MET A 634 -20.35 1.19 -21.27
CA MET A 634 -21.12 0.36 -22.20
C MET A 634 -22.40 1.05 -22.64
N LEU A 635 -23.13 1.71 -21.72
CA LEU A 635 -24.31 2.51 -22.06
C LEU A 635 -23.96 3.58 -23.10
N GLY A 636 -22.85 4.29 -22.89
CA GLY A 636 -22.35 5.26 -23.87
C GLY A 636 -22.00 4.63 -25.22
N TYR A 637 -21.29 3.51 -25.19
CA TYR A 637 -20.84 2.81 -26.39
C TYR A 637 -22.00 2.29 -27.26
N PHE A 638 -23.02 1.67 -26.64
CA PHE A 638 -24.22 1.26 -27.37
C PHE A 638 -25.05 2.45 -27.89
N GLY A 639 -24.99 3.60 -27.19
CA GLY A 639 -25.59 4.85 -27.63
C GLY A 639 -24.98 5.36 -28.95
N VAL A 640 -23.65 5.35 -29.06
CA VAL A 640 -22.93 5.74 -30.29
C VAL A 640 -23.27 4.81 -31.46
N HIS A 641 -23.41 3.51 -31.19
CA HIS A 641 -23.83 2.50 -32.19
C HIS A 641 -25.34 2.52 -32.53
N LYS A 642 -26.09 3.51 -32.02
CA LYS A 642 -27.54 3.71 -32.23
C LYS A 642 -28.38 2.46 -31.97
N PHE A 643 -28.02 1.67 -30.96
CA PHE A 643 -28.75 0.46 -30.62
C PHE A 643 -30.06 0.79 -29.90
N LEU A 644 -31.21 0.41 -30.49
CA LEU A 644 -32.56 0.73 -29.98
C LEU A 644 -32.79 0.27 -28.51
N TYR A 645 -32.17 -0.84 -28.10
CA TYR A 645 -32.37 -1.43 -26.78
C TYR A 645 -31.37 -0.94 -25.72
N THR A 646 -30.56 0.08 -26.02
CA THR A 646 -29.62 0.70 -25.06
C THR A 646 -30.27 1.08 -23.71
N PRO A 647 -31.50 1.64 -23.65
CA PRO A 647 -32.13 1.99 -22.37
C PRO A 647 -32.31 0.83 -21.39
N PHE A 648 -32.35 -0.42 -21.87
CA PHE A 648 -32.43 -1.59 -20.99
C PHE A 648 -31.18 -1.80 -20.15
N LEU A 649 -30.04 -1.17 -20.48
CA LEU A 649 -28.83 -1.18 -19.65
C LEU A 649 -28.92 -0.24 -18.43
N ILE A 650 -29.82 0.75 -18.41
CA ILE A 650 -29.96 1.73 -17.32
C ILE A 650 -30.22 1.08 -15.94
N PRO A 651 -31.02 0.00 -15.83
CA PRO A 651 -31.16 -0.77 -14.59
C PRO A 651 -29.85 -1.34 -14.02
N LEU A 652 -28.83 -1.68 -14.82
CA LEU A 652 -27.59 -2.30 -14.33
C LEU A 652 -26.80 -1.43 -13.33
N PRO A 653 -26.49 -0.16 -13.60
CA PRO A 653 -25.83 0.71 -12.62
C PRO A 653 -26.70 0.95 -11.38
N LEU A 654 -28.03 1.02 -11.53
CA LEU A 654 -28.95 1.15 -10.39
C LEU A 654 -28.94 -0.10 -9.51
N LEU A 655 -28.97 -1.29 -10.11
CA LEU A 655 -28.85 -2.57 -9.39
C LEU A 655 -27.49 -2.70 -8.69
N SER A 656 -26.42 -2.23 -9.34
CA SER A 656 -25.07 -2.24 -8.76
C SER A 656 -24.97 -1.29 -7.56
N LEU A 657 -25.58 -0.11 -7.64
CA LEU A 657 -25.70 0.83 -6.51
C LEU A 657 -26.53 0.24 -5.37
N LEU A 658 -27.68 -0.37 -5.68
CA LEU A 658 -28.52 -1.05 -4.69
C LEU A 658 -27.75 -2.19 -4.00
N PHE A 659 -27.04 -3.00 -4.76
CA PHE A 659 -26.17 -4.06 -4.24
C PHE A 659 -25.09 -3.49 -3.31
N GLY A 660 -24.44 -2.38 -3.70
CA GLY A 660 -23.48 -1.68 -2.86
C GLY A 660 -24.09 -1.19 -1.55
N PHE A 661 -25.29 -0.62 -1.60
CA PHE A 661 -26.03 -0.19 -0.42
C PHE A 661 -26.39 -1.35 0.52
N VAL A 662 -26.86 -2.48 -0.04
CA VAL A 662 -27.16 -3.69 0.73
C VAL A 662 -25.90 -4.25 1.37
N CYS A 663 -24.78 -4.33 0.64
CA CYS A 663 -23.51 -4.79 1.17
C CYS A 663 -22.96 -3.86 2.26
N ALA A 664 -23.10 -2.54 2.07
CA ALA A 664 -22.70 -1.56 3.07
C ALA A 664 -23.51 -1.72 4.36
N LYS A 665 -24.83 -1.88 4.29
CA LYS A 665 -25.65 -2.10 5.50
C LYS A 665 -25.38 -3.45 6.17
N LYS A 666 -25.20 -4.51 5.39
CA LYS A 666 -25.02 -5.88 5.92
C LYS A 666 -23.64 -6.13 6.49
N PHE A 667 -22.58 -5.78 5.78
CA PHE A 667 -21.22 -6.22 6.12
C PHE A 667 -20.36 -5.12 6.72
N TYR A 668 -20.49 -3.86 6.29
CA TYR A 668 -19.59 -2.80 6.74
C TYR A 668 -19.53 -2.62 8.27
N PRO A 669 -20.64 -2.74 9.03
CA PRO A 669 -20.59 -2.66 10.50
C PRO A 669 -19.63 -3.69 11.12
N ALA A 670 -19.54 -4.90 10.57
CA ALA A 670 -18.65 -5.96 11.07
C ALA A 670 -17.14 -5.66 10.89
N PHE A 671 -16.81 -4.76 9.95
CA PHE A 671 -15.42 -4.31 9.73
C PHE A 671 -15.08 -3.06 10.53
N GLN A 672 -16.09 -2.25 10.87
CA GLN A 672 -15.91 -1.07 11.71
C GLN A 672 -15.72 -1.47 13.17
N LYS A 673 -16.64 -2.29 13.71
CA LYS A 673 -16.73 -2.63 15.13
C LYS A 673 -16.44 -4.13 15.36
N PRO A 674 -15.68 -4.50 16.40
CA PRO A 674 -15.52 -5.90 16.78
C PRO A 674 -16.83 -6.46 17.39
N ALA A 675 -17.15 -7.73 17.12
CA ALA A 675 -18.33 -8.37 17.70
C ALA A 675 -18.10 -8.73 19.18
N LEU A 676 -19.07 -8.42 20.05
CA LEU A 676 -19.00 -8.71 21.48
C LEU A 676 -18.95 -10.23 21.76
N GLU A 677 -19.67 -11.03 20.97
CA GLU A 677 -19.62 -12.49 21.02
C GLU A 677 -18.19 -13.02 20.83
N VAL A 678 -17.45 -12.42 19.89
CA VAL A 678 -16.05 -12.82 19.63
C VAL A 678 -15.15 -12.41 20.80
N ALA A 679 -15.36 -11.22 21.36
CA ALA A 679 -14.62 -10.73 22.52
C ALA A 679 -14.86 -11.55 23.80
N ALA A 680 -16.04 -12.16 23.93
CA ALA A 680 -16.46 -12.96 25.09
C ALA A 680 -15.82 -14.36 25.14
N ASN A 681 -15.23 -14.83 24.04
CA ASN A 681 -14.59 -16.15 24.01
C ASN A 681 -13.48 -16.28 25.05
N HIS A 682 -13.17 -17.51 25.48
CA HIS A 682 -12.11 -17.76 26.45
C HIS A 682 -10.72 -17.55 25.85
N LEU A 683 -9.81 -17.01 26.68
CA LEU A 683 -8.39 -16.87 26.37
C LEU A 683 -7.63 -18.13 26.81
N LYS A 684 -6.53 -18.43 26.10
CA LYS A 684 -5.65 -19.55 26.48
C LYS A 684 -4.86 -19.23 27.76
N GLU A 685 -4.51 -17.96 27.95
CA GLU A 685 -3.65 -17.47 29.03
C GLU A 685 -4.31 -16.28 29.74
N ALA A 686 -3.99 -16.12 31.04
CA ALA A 686 -4.45 -14.97 31.80
C ALA A 686 -3.68 -13.70 31.34
N PRO A 687 -4.38 -12.58 31.04
CA PRO A 687 -3.73 -11.39 30.54
C PRO A 687 -2.89 -10.71 31.62
N ASN A 688 -1.60 -10.45 31.34
CA ASN A 688 -0.78 -9.59 32.17
C ASN A 688 -1.03 -8.12 31.82
N MET A 689 -1.87 -7.45 32.62
CA MET A 689 -2.28 -6.06 32.39
C MET A 689 -1.13 -5.06 32.46
N GLU A 690 -0.07 -5.34 33.23
CA GLU A 690 1.10 -4.46 33.31
C GLU A 690 1.92 -4.52 32.01
N LEU A 691 2.08 -5.71 31.43
CA LEU A 691 2.73 -5.86 30.12
C LEU A 691 1.93 -5.17 29.02
N ILE A 692 0.59 -5.27 29.06
CA ILE A 692 -0.30 -4.56 28.15
C ILE A 692 -0.11 -3.05 28.30
N PHE A 693 -0.13 -2.52 29.52
CA PHE A 693 0.10 -1.10 29.79
C PHE A 693 1.46 -0.62 29.24
N ARG A 694 2.53 -1.38 29.52
CA ARG A 694 3.89 -1.07 29.05
C ARG A 694 4.01 -1.05 27.52
N SER A 695 3.26 -1.90 26.82
CA SER A 695 3.29 -1.94 25.35
C SER A 695 2.84 -0.63 24.67
N PHE A 696 2.06 0.20 25.36
CA PHE A 696 1.61 1.49 24.85
C PHE A 696 2.50 2.66 25.27
N ILE A 697 3.50 2.43 26.14
CA ILE A 697 4.44 3.47 26.53
C ILE A 697 5.39 3.75 25.37
N PRO A 698 5.44 5.00 24.86
CA PRO A 698 6.41 5.36 23.83
C PRO A 698 7.84 5.08 24.31
N PRO A 699 8.73 4.54 23.47
CA PRO A 699 10.11 4.24 23.87
C PRO A 699 10.85 5.43 24.49
N CYS A 700 10.55 6.64 24.01
CA CYS A 700 11.12 7.89 24.50
C CYS A 700 10.68 8.28 25.93
N LEU A 701 9.63 7.66 26.47
CA LEU A 701 9.14 7.84 27.84
C LEU A 701 9.43 6.64 28.73
N ASN A 702 10.05 5.58 28.21
CA ASN A 702 10.40 4.41 29.01
C ASN A 702 11.62 4.74 29.88
N SER A 703 11.46 4.60 31.20
CA SER A 703 12.52 4.91 32.19
C SER A 703 13.41 3.73 32.53
N ASP A 704 12.99 2.51 32.20
CA ASP A 704 13.75 1.30 32.51
C ASP A 704 14.87 1.12 31.48
N LYS A 705 16.09 0.82 31.96
CA LYS A 705 17.19 0.35 31.13
C LYS A 705 16.66 -0.86 30.37
N VAL A 706 16.57 -0.74 29.05
CA VAL A 706 16.18 -1.84 28.18
C VAL A 706 17.26 -2.91 28.31
N ASP A 707 16.99 -3.96 29.09
CA ASP A 707 17.71 -5.22 28.92
C ASP A 707 17.31 -5.73 27.54
N GLU A 708 18.25 -5.65 26.59
CA GLU A 708 18.05 -5.96 25.16
C GLU A 708 17.54 -7.39 24.92
N ASP A 709 17.62 -8.26 25.93
CA ASP A 709 17.18 -9.65 25.89
C ASP A 709 15.64 -9.83 25.92
N GLN A 710 14.87 -8.85 26.42
CA GLN A 710 13.41 -9.01 26.56
C GLN A 710 12.60 -8.63 25.31
N PHE A 711 13.17 -7.85 24.38
CA PHE A 711 12.49 -7.50 23.12
C PHE A 711 12.60 -8.61 22.06
N GLU A 712 13.66 -9.42 22.11
CA GLU A 712 13.71 -10.67 21.37
C GLU A 712 12.63 -11.64 21.89
N ASP A 713 12.34 -11.66 23.19
CA ASP A 713 11.32 -12.53 23.74
C ASP A 713 9.88 -12.16 23.35
N ALA A 714 9.55 -10.88 23.17
CA ALA A 714 8.21 -10.49 22.69
C ALA A 714 7.94 -10.94 21.22
N LEU A 715 8.99 -11.04 20.40
CA LEU A 715 8.93 -11.64 19.05
C LEU A 715 9.15 -13.16 19.08
N SER A 716 9.86 -13.69 20.09
CA SER A 716 10.11 -15.12 20.31
C SER A 716 8.86 -15.85 20.86
N HIS A 717 8.02 -15.17 21.65
CA HIS A 717 6.79 -15.74 22.17
C HIS A 717 5.71 -15.93 21.08
N VAL A 718 5.83 -15.23 19.96
CA VAL A 718 5.03 -15.51 18.74
C VAL A 718 5.60 -16.72 17.96
N SER A 719 6.86 -17.11 18.16
CA SER A 719 7.51 -18.24 17.47
C SER A 719 7.63 -19.53 18.31
N ARG A 720 7.61 -19.46 19.65
CA ARG A 720 7.70 -20.65 20.52
C ARG A 720 6.44 -21.51 20.55
N SER A 721 5.29 -21.01 20.08
CA SER A 721 4.03 -21.76 20.06
C SER A 721 3.94 -22.87 18.99
N VAL A 722 4.98 -23.05 18.17
CA VAL A 722 5.00 -24.07 17.09
C VAL A 722 5.96 -25.24 17.38
N SER A 723 6.69 -25.23 18.50
CA SER A 723 7.67 -26.30 18.83
C SER A 723 7.14 -27.44 19.70
N PHE A 724 5.87 -27.42 20.10
CA PHE A 724 5.21 -28.55 20.76
C PHE A 724 3.83 -28.81 20.15
N ALA A 725 3.85 -29.46 18.98
CA ALA A 725 2.76 -30.30 18.46
C ALA A 725 3.36 -31.37 17.53
#